data_AF-A0AAE1GPR9-F1
#
_entry.id   AF-A0AAE1GPR9-F1
#
_cell.length_a   1.000
_cell.length_b   1.000
_cell.length_c   1.000
_cell.angle_alpha   90.00
_cell.angle_beta   90.00
_cell.angle_gamma   90.00
#
_symmetry.space_group_name_H-M   'P 1'
#
loop_
_entity.id
_entity.type
_entity.pdbx_description
1 polymer ?
#
loop_
_entity_poly.entity_id
_entity_poly.type
_entity_poly.pdbx_seq_one_letter_code
_entity_poly.pdbx_strand_id
1 'polypeptide(L)'
;MSLSKSAKVGNSDSRHYKPEWEKLPQFRGAANAEAEAAKTTDLKLAAFIACHCSTKTVDHLGEILKDVGQEGRLKYLRLHRTKCSQLIMKVIAPEIQRDIVRDLGDEYFSVIVDESTDTATKKFMAVIIKYFSFSRKQMVLEFLGLIEFTDTTAPVLYAGFKEFCTLVGLNVKRLYAIGTDGASNLSGMHSSLYALLKTNDAPWLVLMRCICHSLDKCASKASAELPSNLEFMIRETNSWFAHSSLRKEKHAQIYKALNDGMEPPSLVKLCTTRWLSWGNAVARILDLYDSLKELFNGEVQAANDSNRKADKEKCYTAAILANMYNDETNRLYLTFLRPVLKEVNRTNMLFQSSSAGITVVYRELRMFVFSTVRRFFKPQAVPVASGEDGILRTVELTALRGVLNDNNSLLPLDRIDFGESFKCIVSSSSRRLPTELLETVQRRCANFLLHLSKEAVERLPMCIESVERLRFFAPKRVLAQSGRPKFNQLPLDFIPHSFSKDTLARQWARLYEFKLREVSPDLDDEKSIDDVDIFTFWFNVWQIRDGRNQRPFRELCVYVLTLLSLPLSNAVVERLFSIMTAVKTKQRSRLSLKMLQSILIVRGHLKASVKCCRNFTPTPAMLELFRSDVLYPKKAVPADGENLREDQDPDDPDPEQEEEAQIENDAAMDLLNQFENFLAEEMAIDL
;
A
#
# COMPACT_ATOMS: atom_id res chain seq x y z
N MET A 1 -68.33 -3.40 31.15
CA MET A 1 -68.95 -4.02 32.34
C MET A 1 -68.60 -5.50 32.36
N SER A 2 -68.12 -5.99 33.52
CA SER A 2 -67.97 -7.38 34.04
C SER A 2 -67.36 -8.47 33.13
N LEU A 3 -66.18 -9.05 33.40
CA LEU A 3 -65.72 -9.93 34.50
C LEU A 3 -65.90 -11.44 34.26
N SER A 4 -64.78 -12.15 34.49
CA SER A 4 -64.61 -13.58 34.84
C SER A 4 -64.56 -14.59 33.66
N LYS A 5 -63.72 -15.64 33.64
CA LYS A 5 -62.91 -16.31 34.68
C LYS A 5 -61.83 -17.19 34.02
N SER A 6 -60.79 -17.46 34.81
CA SER A 6 -59.52 -18.17 34.53
C SER A 6 -59.64 -19.67 34.22
N ALA A 7 -58.71 -20.23 33.42
CA ALA A 7 -58.04 -21.50 33.74
C ALA A 7 -56.78 -21.80 32.89
N LYS A 8 -55.67 -21.99 33.62
CA LYS A 8 -54.52 -22.90 33.42
C LYS A 8 -53.36 -22.52 32.49
N VAL A 9 -52.29 -22.15 33.20
CA VAL A 9 -50.87 -22.10 32.83
C VAL A 9 -50.38 -23.45 32.27
N GLY A 10 -49.75 -23.39 31.10
CA GLY A 10 -48.89 -24.44 30.53
C GLY A 10 -47.68 -23.77 29.90
N ASN A 11 -46.50 -24.14 30.38
CA ASN A 11 -45.20 -23.49 30.19
C ASN A 11 -44.81 -23.36 28.71
N SER A 12 -44.36 -22.18 28.29
CA SER A 12 -43.85 -21.90 26.94
C SER A 12 -42.37 -22.27 26.84
N ASP A 13 -42.05 -23.39 26.21
CA ASP A 13 -40.69 -23.68 25.77
C ASP A 13 -40.42 -23.03 24.40
N SER A 14 -39.40 -22.19 24.39
CA SER A 14 -38.86 -21.49 23.23
C SER A 14 -38.37 -22.47 22.18
N ARG A 15 -38.99 -22.45 20.99
CA ARG A 15 -38.45 -23.13 19.79
C ARG A 15 -37.13 -22.47 19.41
N HIS A 16 -36.02 -23.12 19.72
CA HIS A 16 -34.73 -22.84 19.12
C HIS A 16 -34.77 -23.15 17.62
N TYR A 17 -34.57 -22.13 16.81
CA TYR A 17 -34.26 -22.25 15.39
C TYR A 17 -32.89 -22.92 15.28
N LYS A 18 -32.83 -24.15 14.78
CA LYS A 18 -31.57 -24.86 14.54
C LYS A 18 -30.90 -24.35 13.25
N PRO A 19 -29.58 -24.07 13.23
CA PRO A 19 -28.89 -23.56 12.04
C PRO A 19 -28.77 -24.63 10.94
N GLU A 20 -28.66 -24.18 9.67
CA GLU A 20 -28.68 -24.98 8.44
C GLU A 20 -27.64 -26.11 8.31
N TRP A 21 -26.65 -26.21 9.20
CA TRP A 21 -25.66 -27.29 9.16
C TRP A 21 -26.24 -28.67 9.56
N GLU A 22 -27.43 -28.73 10.19
CA GLU A 22 -28.12 -29.98 10.47
C GLU A 22 -28.88 -30.58 9.26
N LYS A 23 -28.88 -29.91 8.10
CA LYS A 23 -29.57 -30.36 6.88
C LYS A 23 -28.63 -30.94 5.81
N LEU A 24 -27.60 -31.68 6.21
CA LEU A 24 -26.76 -32.41 5.25
C LEU A 24 -27.27 -33.85 5.01
N PRO A 25 -27.06 -34.43 3.81
CA PRO A 25 -27.64 -35.71 3.43
C PRO A 25 -27.16 -36.82 4.36
N GLN A 26 -28.11 -37.51 5.00
CA GLN A 26 -27.87 -38.77 5.69
C GLN A 26 -27.34 -39.78 4.67
N PHE A 27 -26.03 -40.05 4.67
CA PHE A 27 -25.33 -41.28 4.25
C PHE A 27 -23.84 -40.98 3.95
N ARG A 28 -23.09 -40.59 4.98
CA ARG A 28 -21.62 -40.77 5.07
C ARG A 28 -21.30 -41.15 6.53
N GLY A 29 -20.65 -42.29 6.75
CA GLY A 29 -20.50 -42.90 8.09
C GLY A 29 -19.79 -42.02 9.14
N ALA A 30 -20.17 -42.18 10.41
CA ALA A 30 -19.74 -41.34 11.55
C ALA A 30 -18.21 -41.20 11.70
N ALA A 31 -17.43 -42.25 11.43
CA ALA A 31 -15.97 -42.22 11.51
C ALA A 31 -15.33 -41.24 10.52
N ASN A 32 -15.95 -41.02 9.36
CA ASN A 32 -15.43 -40.09 8.35
C ASN A 32 -15.71 -38.63 8.75
N ALA A 33 -16.86 -38.38 9.39
CA ALA A 33 -17.22 -37.06 9.92
C ALA A 33 -16.32 -36.62 11.09
N GLU A 34 -15.94 -37.55 11.97
CA GLU A 34 -14.98 -37.27 13.06
C GLU A 34 -13.58 -36.93 12.53
N ALA A 35 -13.09 -37.68 11.53
CA ALA A 35 -11.80 -37.44 10.90
C ALA A 35 -11.75 -36.07 10.19
N GLU A 36 -12.82 -35.70 9.50
CA GLU A 36 -12.96 -34.41 8.83
C GLU A 36 -13.04 -33.25 9.83
N ALA A 37 -13.73 -33.45 10.96
CA ALA A 37 -13.78 -32.48 12.06
C ALA A 37 -12.39 -32.26 12.71
N ALA A 38 -11.60 -33.33 12.86
CA ALA A 38 -10.22 -33.24 13.36
C ALA A 38 -9.32 -32.46 12.38
N LYS A 39 -9.36 -32.79 11.08
CA LYS A 39 -8.65 -32.04 10.03
C LYS A 39 -9.03 -30.56 10.02
N THR A 40 -10.32 -30.27 10.14
CA THR A 40 -10.84 -28.91 10.19
C THR A 40 -10.27 -28.13 11.38
N THR A 41 -10.16 -28.79 12.54
CA THR A 41 -9.63 -28.18 13.76
C THR A 41 -8.15 -27.82 13.59
N ASP A 42 -7.35 -28.76 13.08
CA ASP A 42 -5.93 -28.56 12.80
C ASP A 42 -5.69 -27.42 11.80
N LEU A 43 -6.46 -27.37 10.70
CA LEU A 43 -6.32 -26.32 9.68
C LEU A 43 -6.70 -24.93 10.22
N LYS A 44 -7.72 -24.84 11.07
CA LYS A 44 -8.11 -23.58 11.73
C LYS A 44 -7.01 -23.08 12.67
N LEU A 45 -6.44 -23.97 13.47
CA LEU A 45 -5.32 -23.62 14.35
C LEU A 45 -4.07 -23.24 13.56
N ALA A 46 -3.74 -23.97 12.48
CA ALA A 46 -2.62 -23.64 11.61
C ALA A 46 -2.78 -22.25 10.96
N ALA A 47 -3.99 -21.89 10.50
CA ALA A 47 -4.28 -20.55 9.98
C ALA A 47 -4.12 -19.46 11.05
N PHE A 48 -4.56 -19.72 12.30
CA PHE A 48 -4.34 -18.82 13.43
C PHE A 48 -2.84 -18.62 13.73
N ILE A 49 -2.08 -19.70 13.81
CA ILE A 49 -0.63 -19.65 14.05
C ILE A 49 0.07 -18.86 12.94
N ALA A 50 -0.24 -19.11 11.66
CA ALA A 50 0.30 -18.34 10.55
C ALA A 50 0.08 -16.82 10.75
N CYS A 51 -1.12 -16.44 11.20
CA CYS A 51 -1.49 -15.04 11.40
C CYS A 51 -0.81 -14.39 12.60
N HIS A 52 -0.60 -15.10 13.71
CA HIS A 52 -0.32 -14.43 14.99
C HIS A 52 0.93 -14.91 15.75
N CYS A 53 1.39 -16.14 15.54
CA CYS A 53 2.35 -16.77 16.46
C CYS A 53 3.48 -17.52 15.76
N SER A 54 4.64 -17.65 16.39
CA SER A 54 5.63 -18.63 15.93
C SER A 54 5.03 -20.04 15.93
N THR A 55 5.44 -20.89 14.98
CA THR A 55 5.03 -22.30 14.95
C THR A 55 5.46 -23.05 16.20
N LYS A 56 6.53 -22.60 16.87
CA LYS A 56 6.98 -23.11 18.18
C LYS A 56 5.91 -23.02 19.27
N THR A 57 4.99 -22.06 19.19
CA THR A 57 3.92 -21.88 20.18
C THR A 57 2.88 -23.02 20.11
N VAL A 58 2.76 -23.71 18.97
CA VAL A 58 1.69 -24.68 18.76
C VAL A 58 1.81 -25.92 19.64
N ASP A 59 3.02 -26.30 20.06
CA ASP A 59 3.25 -27.52 20.83
C ASP A 59 2.59 -27.41 22.21
N HIS A 60 3.00 -26.41 23.02
CA HIS A 60 2.38 -26.17 24.34
C HIS A 60 0.91 -25.77 24.22
N LEU A 61 0.54 -24.96 23.22
CA LEU A 61 -0.86 -24.58 23.02
C LEU A 61 -1.74 -25.81 22.73
N GLY A 62 -1.25 -26.74 21.91
CA GLY A 62 -1.96 -27.97 21.60
C GLY A 62 -2.15 -28.88 22.83
N GLU A 63 -1.16 -28.92 23.72
CA GLU A 63 -1.26 -29.64 25.01
C GLU A 63 -2.30 -29.00 25.94
N ILE A 64 -2.26 -27.67 26.11
CA ILE A 64 -3.23 -26.93 26.93
C ILE A 64 -4.65 -27.11 26.39
N LEU A 65 -4.85 -27.03 25.07
CA LEU A 65 -6.18 -27.18 24.46
C LEU A 65 -6.74 -28.59 24.63
N LYS A 66 -5.90 -29.62 24.71
CA LYS A 66 -6.33 -30.99 25.04
C LYS A 66 -6.73 -31.11 26.50
N ASP A 67 -5.95 -30.51 27.39
CA ASP A 67 -6.19 -30.57 28.83
C ASP A 67 -7.49 -29.84 29.21
N VAL A 68 -7.74 -28.66 28.64
CA VAL A 68 -8.98 -27.90 28.84
C VAL A 68 -10.16 -28.52 28.09
N GLY A 69 -9.91 -29.12 26.93
CA GLY A 69 -10.92 -29.65 26.01
C GLY A 69 -11.05 -31.16 26.02
N GLN A 70 -11.20 -31.77 27.22
CA GLN A 70 -11.27 -33.24 27.36
C GLN A 70 -12.49 -33.86 26.67
N GLU A 71 -13.54 -33.07 26.43
CA GLU A 71 -14.76 -33.47 25.72
C GLU A 71 -14.86 -32.77 24.35
N GLY A 72 -15.29 -33.52 23.32
CA GLY A 72 -15.55 -32.99 21.98
C GLY A 72 -14.33 -33.01 21.02
N ARG A 73 -14.28 -32.04 20.10
CA ARG A 73 -13.35 -32.05 18.94
C ARG A 73 -11.87 -31.93 19.32
N LEU A 74 -11.57 -31.34 20.48
CA LEU A 74 -10.21 -31.09 20.96
C LEU A 74 -9.49 -32.36 21.45
N LYS A 75 -10.24 -33.41 21.83
CA LYS A 75 -9.70 -34.73 22.17
C LYS A 75 -8.82 -35.33 21.07
N TYR A 76 -9.13 -35.02 19.80
CA TYR A 76 -8.42 -35.56 18.64
C TYR A 76 -7.35 -34.62 18.08
N LEU A 77 -7.12 -33.48 18.72
CA LEU A 77 -6.12 -32.51 18.28
C LEU A 77 -4.75 -33.19 18.22
N ARG A 78 -4.09 -33.21 17.06
CA ARG A 78 -2.73 -33.75 16.92
C ARG A 78 -1.93 -32.81 16.05
N LEU A 79 -1.71 -31.61 16.56
CA LEU A 79 -1.02 -30.54 15.85
C LEU A 79 0.26 -30.16 16.60
N HIS A 80 1.38 -30.63 16.08
CA HIS A 80 2.72 -30.24 16.53
C HIS A 80 3.37 -29.30 15.50
N ARG A 81 4.47 -28.64 15.88
CA ARG A 81 5.19 -27.67 15.05
C ARG A 81 5.38 -28.13 13.61
N THR A 82 5.97 -29.30 13.38
CA THR A 82 6.23 -29.82 12.03
C THR A 82 4.96 -29.98 11.22
N LYS A 83 3.90 -30.52 11.82
CA LYS A 83 2.60 -30.70 11.14
C LYS A 83 1.96 -29.35 10.83
N CYS A 84 1.99 -28.41 11.77
CA CYS A 84 1.50 -27.05 11.58
C CYS A 84 2.22 -26.38 10.40
N SER A 85 3.55 -26.44 10.36
CA SER A 85 4.36 -25.90 9.27
C SER A 85 4.01 -26.53 7.92
N GLN A 86 3.86 -27.86 7.85
CA GLN A 86 3.46 -28.52 6.60
C GLN A 86 2.03 -28.17 6.18
N LEU A 87 1.08 -28.03 7.12
CA LEU A 87 -0.29 -27.61 6.79
C LEU A 87 -0.30 -26.20 6.18
N ILE A 88 0.45 -25.26 6.75
CA ILE A 88 0.57 -23.91 6.19
C ILE A 88 1.20 -23.97 4.79
N MET A 89 2.35 -24.65 4.64
CA MET A 89 3.15 -24.62 3.41
C MET A 89 2.63 -25.51 2.26
N LYS A 90 1.92 -26.60 2.57
CA LYS A 90 1.54 -27.63 1.58
C LYS A 90 0.05 -27.72 1.34
N VAL A 91 -0.76 -27.21 2.26
CA VAL A 91 -2.23 -27.27 2.17
C VAL A 91 -2.83 -25.88 2.05
N ILE A 92 -2.70 -25.04 3.08
CA ILE A 92 -3.43 -23.77 3.16
C ILE A 92 -2.93 -22.79 2.10
N ALA A 93 -1.65 -22.45 2.09
CA ALA A 93 -1.12 -21.43 1.17
C ALA A 93 -1.22 -21.86 -0.30
N PRO A 94 -0.85 -23.09 -0.71
CA PRO A 94 -1.00 -23.51 -2.10
C PRO A 94 -2.46 -23.54 -2.57
N GLU A 95 -3.40 -23.94 -1.70
CA GLU A 95 -4.82 -23.95 -2.10
C GLU A 95 -5.39 -22.55 -2.23
N ILE A 96 -4.97 -21.60 -1.38
CA ILE A 96 -5.30 -20.18 -1.57
C ILE A 96 -4.78 -19.66 -2.91
N GLN A 97 -3.53 -19.97 -3.28
CA GLN A 97 -2.99 -19.58 -4.59
C GLN A 97 -3.80 -20.17 -5.74
N ARG A 98 -4.17 -21.47 -5.65
CA ARG A 98 -5.01 -22.13 -6.66
C ARG A 98 -6.40 -21.52 -6.72
N ASP A 99 -6.99 -21.15 -5.59
CA ASP A 99 -8.29 -20.49 -5.53
C ASP A 99 -8.27 -19.15 -6.27
N ILE A 100 -7.20 -18.37 -6.09
CA ILE A 100 -7.02 -17.09 -6.80
C ILE A 100 -6.94 -17.32 -8.31
N VAL A 101 -6.15 -18.30 -8.76
CA VAL A 101 -5.97 -18.58 -10.20
C VAL A 101 -7.25 -19.19 -10.80
N ARG A 102 -7.95 -20.04 -10.06
CA ARG A 102 -9.24 -20.62 -10.46
C ARG A 102 -10.35 -19.56 -10.57
N ASP A 103 -10.38 -18.60 -9.64
CA ASP A 103 -11.34 -17.50 -9.66
C ASP A 103 -11.07 -16.54 -10.84
N LEU A 104 -9.81 -16.31 -11.19
CA LEU A 104 -9.42 -15.56 -12.40
C LEU A 104 -9.87 -16.28 -13.69
N GLY A 105 -9.61 -17.58 -13.81
CA GLY A 105 -9.87 -18.34 -15.03
C GLY A 105 -8.99 -17.90 -16.20
N ASP A 106 -9.59 -17.59 -17.36
CA ASP A 106 -8.90 -17.13 -18.57
C ASP A 106 -9.12 -15.63 -18.86
N GLU A 107 -9.54 -14.87 -17.83
CA GLU A 107 -9.71 -13.43 -17.93
C GLU A 107 -8.36 -12.68 -17.88
N TYR A 108 -8.36 -11.43 -18.33
CA TYR A 108 -7.17 -10.58 -18.24
C TYR A 108 -6.89 -10.17 -16.79
N PHE A 109 -5.60 -10.06 -16.45
CA PHE A 109 -5.16 -9.64 -15.12
C PHE A 109 -4.00 -8.67 -15.22
N SER A 110 -3.81 -7.90 -14.15
CA SER A 110 -2.64 -7.05 -13.96
C SER A 110 -1.82 -7.57 -12.78
N VAL A 111 -0.54 -7.20 -12.73
CA VAL A 111 0.33 -7.49 -11.58
C VAL A 111 0.98 -6.24 -11.05
N ILE A 112 1.25 -6.19 -9.75
CA ILE A 112 2.15 -5.24 -9.12
C ILE A 112 3.38 -6.02 -8.68
N VAL A 113 4.54 -5.56 -9.11
CA VAL A 113 5.82 -6.13 -8.76
C VAL A 113 6.69 -5.10 -8.05
N ASP A 114 7.39 -5.56 -7.03
CA ASP A 114 8.38 -4.76 -6.32
C ASP A 114 9.51 -5.65 -5.83
N GLU A 115 10.73 -5.13 -5.93
CA GLU A 115 11.94 -5.82 -5.49
C GLU A 115 12.26 -5.45 -4.04
N SER A 116 12.67 -6.44 -3.26
CA SER A 116 13.19 -6.24 -1.91
C SER A 116 14.36 -7.18 -1.68
N THR A 117 15.23 -6.79 -0.76
CA THR A 117 16.38 -7.60 -0.33
C THR A 117 16.10 -8.17 1.06
N ASP A 118 16.42 -9.45 1.28
CA ASP A 118 16.40 -10.07 2.59
C ASP A 118 17.63 -9.65 3.41
N THR A 119 17.54 -9.77 4.74
CA THR A 119 18.67 -9.65 5.68
C THR A 119 19.79 -10.63 5.36
N ALA A 120 19.49 -11.76 4.73
CA ALA A 120 20.47 -12.72 4.21
C ALA A 120 21.01 -12.36 2.80
N THR A 121 20.88 -11.10 2.34
CA THR A 121 21.30 -10.56 1.03
C THR A 121 20.63 -11.15 -0.22
N LYS A 122 19.69 -12.08 -0.06
CA LYS A 122 18.90 -12.65 -1.16
C LYS A 122 17.89 -11.64 -1.70
N LYS A 123 17.82 -11.47 -3.01
CA LYS A 123 16.86 -10.58 -3.67
C LYS A 123 15.60 -11.36 -4.02
N PHE A 124 14.45 -10.77 -3.76
CA PHE A 124 13.17 -11.32 -4.17
C PHE A 124 12.25 -10.26 -4.75
N MET A 125 11.38 -10.68 -5.66
CA MET A 125 10.30 -9.85 -6.20
C MET A 125 8.97 -10.35 -5.65
N ALA A 126 8.23 -9.46 -5.01
CA ALA A 126 6.85 -9.73 -4.61
C ALA A 126 5.93 -9.61 -5.82
N VAL A 127 5.02 -10.56 -6.00
CA VAL A 127 4.00 -10.52 -7.06
C VAL A 127 2.63 -10.41 -6.42
N ILE A 128 1.94 -9.31 -6.68
CA ILE A 128 0.55 -9.08 -6.31
C ILE A 128 -0.29 -9.08 -7.57
N ILE A 129 -1.35 -9.90 -7.62
CA ILE A 129 -2.26 -9.97 -8.77
C ILE A 129 -3.47 -9.07 -8.55
N LYS A 130 -3.92 -8.40 -9.62
CA LYS A 130 -5.12 -7.55 -9.65
C LYS A 130 -6.03 -7.96 -10.82
N TYR A 131 -7.27 -8.29 -10.53
CA TYR A 131 -8.27 -8.66 -11.56
C TYR A 131 -9.69 -8.46 -11.03
N PHE A 132 -10.69 -8.51 -11.90
CA PHE A 132 -12.08 -8.52 -11.47
C PHE A 132 -12.57 -9.96 -11.27
N SER A 133 -13.02 -10.29 -10.06
CA SER A 133 -13.63 -11.58 -9.78
C SER A 133 -15.13 -11.53 -10.05
N PHE A 134 -15.58 -12.31 -11.04
CA PHE A 134 -17.00 -12.47 -11.32
C PHE A 134 -17.73 -13.28 -10.23
N SER A 135 -17.02 -14.14 -9.50
CA SER A 135 -17.62 -14.91 -8.41
C SER A 135 -17.83 -14.05 -7.17
N ARG A 136 -16.86 -13.17 -6.85
CA ARG A 136 -16.91 -12.25 -5.71
C ARG A 136 -17.55 -10.90 -6.02
N LYS A 137 -17.81 -10.62 -7.31
CA LYS A 137 -18.42 -9.37 -7.83
C LYS A 137 -17.61 -8.11 -7.50
N GLN A 138 -16.29 -8.23 -7.41
CA GLN A 138 -15.43 -7.13 -6.98
C GLN A 138 -14.03 -7.22 -7.60
N MET A 139 -13.29 -6.11 -7.57
CA MET A 139 -11.86 -6.13 -7.84
C MET A 139 -11.12 -6.87 -6.75
N VAL A 140 -10.40 -7.92 -7.14
CA VAL A 140 -9.50 -8.67 -6.29
C VAL A 140 -8.10 -8.11 -6.44
N LEU A 141 -7.43 -7.91 -5.32
CA LEU A 141 -6.03 -7.52 -5.24
C LEU A 141 -5.36 -8.35 -4.14
N GLU A 142 -4.61 -9.37 -4.54
CA GLU A 142 -4.09 -10.38 -3.62
C GLU A 142 -2.61 -10.69 -3.88
N PHE A 143 -1.89 -10.95 -2.79
CA PHE A 143 -0.51 -11.41 -2.87
C PHE A 143 -0.47 -12.83 -3.40
N LEU A 144 0.30 -13.04 -4.47
CA LEU A 144 0.39 -14.33 -5.14
C LEU A 144 1.66 -15.09 -4.77
N GLY A 145 2.80 -14.43 -4.54
CA GLY A 145 4.02 -15.12 -4.14
C GLY A 145 5.29 -14.27 -4.23
N LEU A 146 6.40 -14.85 -3.78
CA LEU A 146 7.74 -14.29 -3.94
C LEU A 146 8.47 -15.07 -5.04
N ILE A 147 9.31 -14.36 -5.80
CA ILE A 147 10.25 -14.96 -6.74
C ILE A 147 11.65 -14.62 -6.25
N GLU A 148 12.47 -15.62 -5.99
CA GLU A 148 13.87 -15.45 -5.57
C GLU A 148 14.78 -15.35 -6.78
N PHE A 149 15.77 -14.45 -6.72
CA PHE A 149 16.75 -14.27 -7.79
C PHE A 149 18.16 -14.19 -7.22
N THR A 150 19.12 -14.69 -8.00
CA THR A 150 20.56 -14.52 -7.75
C THR A 150 21.07 -13.17 -8.27
N ASP A 151 20.44 -12.62 -9.31
CA ASP A 151 20.73 -11.31 -9.88
C ASP A 151 19.46 -10.65 -10.43
N THR A 152 19.47 -9.32 -10.55
CA THR A 152 18.32 -8.48 -10.93
C THR A 152 18.41 -7.94 -12.36
N THR A 153 19.07 -8.68 -13.26
CA THR A 153 19.10 -8.34 -14.69
C THR A 153 17.76 -8.65 -15.36
N ALA A 154 17.41 -7.87 -16.38
CA ALA A 154 16.12 -8.01 -17.07
C ALA A 154 15.83 -9.44 -17.58
N PRO A 155 16.78 -10.20 -18.18
CA PRO A 155 16.54 -11.57 -18.61
C PRO A 155 16.24 -12.53 -17.46
N VAL A 156 16.95 -12.39 -16.33
CA VAL A 156 16.75 -13.23 -15.14
C VAL A 156 15.37 -12.98 -14.53
N LEU A 157 14.98 -11.71 -14.38
CA LEU A 157 13.65 -11.32 -13.91
C LEU A 157 12.54 -11.87 -14.82
N TYR A 158 12.72 -11.74 -16.14
CA TYR A 158 11.77 -12.24 -17.13
C TYR A 158 11.62 -13.76 -17.08
N ALA A 159 12.72 -14.50 -17.05
CA ALA A 159 12.69 -15.96 -16.96
C ALA A 159 12.01 -16.44 -15.67
N GLY A 160 12.41 -15.90 -14.52
CA GLY A 160 11.82 -16.27 -13.23
C GLY A 160 10.34 -15.88 -13.11
N PHE A 161 9.93 -14.74 -13.69
CA PHE A 161 8.50 -14.38 -13.73
C PHE A 161 7.68 -15.36 -14.59
N LYS A 162 8.20 -15.81 -15.73
CA LYS A 162 7.52 -16.81 -16.57
C LYS A 162 7.46 -18.18 -15.94
N GLU A 163 8.54 -18.61 -15.29
CA GLU A 163 8.56 -19.85 -14.51
C GLU A 163 7.53 -19.78 -13.38
N PHE A 164 7.51 -18.67 -12.64
CA PHE A 164 6.51 -18.43 -11.60
C PHE A 164 5.09 -18.52 -12.15
N CYS A 165 4.78 -17.82 -13.25
CA CYS A 165 3.46 -17.88 -13.88
C CYS A 165 3.08 -19.30 -14.27
N THR A 166 4.01 -20.06 -14.84
CA THR A 166 3.79 -21.47 -15.21
C THR A 166 3.51 -22.34 -13.98
N LEU A 167 4.28 -22.16 -12.91
CA LEU A 167 4.15 -22.91 -11.66
C LEU A 167 2.78 -22.69 -10.99
N VAL A 168 2.31 -21.43 -10.97
CA VAL A 168 1.00 -21.10 -10.36
C VAL A 168 -0.18 -21.34 -11.31
N GLY A 169 0.06 -21.53 -12.61
CA GLY A 169 -0.98 -21.75 -13.62
C GLY A 169 -1.55 -20.48 -14.24
N LEU A 170 -0.80 -19.37 -14.23
CA LEU A 170 -1.17 -18.13 -14.92
C LEU A 170 -0.73 -18.14 -16.38
N ASN A 171 -1.64 -17.73 -17.26
CA ASN A 171 -1.31 -17.50 -18.66
C ASN A 171 -0.71 -16.10 -18.83
N VAL A 172 0.60 -16.00 -19.07
CA VAL A 172 1.29 -14.71 -19.28
C VAL A 172 0.70 -13.91 -20.46
N LYS A 173 0.10 -14.58 -21.44
CA LYS A 173 -0.62 -13.90 -22.55
C LYS A 173 -1.92 -13.24 -22.08
N ARG A 174 -2.40 -13.46 -20.87
CA ARG A 174 -3.54 -12.72 -20.28
C ARG A 174 -3.07 -11.57 -19.37
N LEU A 175 -1.76 -11.35 -19.26
CA LEU A 175 -1.22 -10.19 -18.56
C LEU A 175 -1.56 -8.91 -19.34
N TYR A 176 -2.19 -7.96 -18.65
CA TYR A 176 -2.69 -6.72 -19.21
C TYR A 176 -1.85 -5.51 -18.78
N ALA A 177 -1.47 -5.45 -17.51
CA ALA A 177 -0.65 -4.37 -17.00
C ALA A 177 0.31 -4.82 -15.90
N ILE A 178 1.39 -4.07 -15.77
CA ILE A 178 2.41 -4.25 -14.73
C ILE A 178 2.63 -2.93 -13.99
N GLY A 179 2.50 -2.98 -12.66
CA GLY A 179 2.78 -1.89 -11.74
C GLY A 179 4.15 -2.05 -11.09
N THR A 180 5.01 -1.03 -11.12
CA THR A 180 6.38 -1.10 -10.55
C THR A 180 6.79 0.24 -9.90
N ASP A 181 7.81 0.23 -9.04
CA ASP A 181 8.42 1.42 -8.40
C ASP A 181 9.20 2.35 -9.37
N GLY A 182 9.28 1.95 -10.64
CA GLY A 182 10.03 2.64 -11.68
C GLY A 182 11.52 2.30 -11.74
N ALA A 183 11.99 1.24 -11.08
CA ALA A 183 13.36 0.75 -11.26
C ALA A 183 13.67 0.42 -12.73
N SER A 184 14.91 0.62 -13.16
CA SER A 184 15.30 0.52 -14.58
C SER A 184 15.23 -0.91 -15.11
N ASN A 185 15.61 -1.89 -14.30
CA ASN A 185 15.49 -3.32 -14.56
C ASN A 185 14.04 -3.82 -14.67
N LEU A 186 13.08 -3.15 -14.03
CA LEU A 186 11.65 -3.49 -14.10
C LEU A 186 10.91 -2.71 -15.19
N SER A 187 11.26 -1.44 -15.42
CA SER A 187 10.45 -0.47 -16.17
C SER A 187 11.19 0.29 -17.28
N GLY A 188 12.46 -0.04 -17.53
CA GLY A 188 13.27 0.52 -18.61
C GLY A 188 12.71 0.21 -20.01
N MET A 189 13.00 1.06 -20.99
CA MET A 189 12.37 0.99 -22.31
C MET A 189 12.90 -0.13 -23.22
N HIS A 190 14.14 -0.58 -23.00
CA HIS A 190 14.84 -1.51 -23.89
C HIS A 190 15.28 -2.82 -23.23
N SER A 191 15.66 -2.79 -21.96
CA SER A 191 16.17 -3.95 -21.23
C SER A 191 15.58 -3.98 -19.82
N SER A 192 14.31 -4.37 -19.73
CA SER A 192 13.59 -4.51 -18.47
C SER A 192 12.59 -5.67 -18.51
N LEU A 193 12.11 -6.11 -17.35
CA LEU A 193 11.02 -7.08 -17.24
C LEU A 193 9.82 -6.65 -18.10
N TYR A 194 9.41 -5.38 -18.00
CA TYR A 194 8.34 -4.81 -18.82
C TYR A 194 8.62 -4.92 -20.33
N ALA A 195 9.79 -4.49 -20.77
CA ALA A 195 10.14 -4.46 -22.20
C ALA A 195 10.14 -5.88 -22.80
N LEU A 196 10.67 -6.85 -22.06
CA LEU A 196 10.72 -8.25 -22.49
C LEU A 196 9.32 -8.88 -22.52
N LEU A 197 8.51 -8.70 -21.48
CA LEU A 197 7.12 -9.20 -21.46
C LEU A 197 6.28 -8.58 -22.58
N LYS A 198 6.43 -7.28 -22.82
CA LYS A 198 5.69 -6.57 -23.87
C LYS A 198 6.07 -7.08 -25.26
N THR A 199 7.36 -7.30 -25.51
CA THR A 199 7.84 -7.74 -26.82
C THR A 199 7.50 -9.20 -27.10
N ASN A 200 7.61 -10.07 -26.09
CA ASN A 200 7.58 -11.51 -26.29
C ASN A 200 6.24 -12.18 -25.97
N ASP A 201 5.44 -11.64 -25.05
CA ASP A 201 4.24 -12.34 -24.55
C ASP A 201 2.95 -11.52 -24.65
N ALA A 202 3.00 -10.21 -24.38
CA ALA A 202 1.82 -9.34 -24.31
C ALA A 202 2.07 -7.96 -24.95
N PRO A 203 1.91 -7.80 -26.27
CA PRO A 203 2.14 -6.52 -26.97
C PRO A 203 1.31 -5.33 -26.45
N TRP A 204 0.14 -5.62 -25.87
CA TRP A 204 -0.75 -4.63 -25.25
C TRP A 204 -0.36 -4.24 -23.82
N LEU A 205 0.72 -4.79 -23.26
CA LEU A 205 1.10 -4.59 -21.86
C LEU A 205 1.26 -3.10 -21.52
N VAL A 206 0.53 -2.68 -20.50
CA VAL A 206 0.56 -1.32 -19.95
C VAL A 206 1.51 -1.28 -18.77
N LEU A 207 2.46 -0.34 -18.79
CA LEU A 207 3.35 -0.07 -17.66
C LEU A 207 2.75 1.06 -16.82
N MET A 208 2.53 0.78 -15.53
CA MET A 208 2.17 1.77 -14.53
C MET A 208 3.35 1.94 -13.56
N ARG A 209 3.94 3.13 -13.54
CA ARG A 209 4.94 3.48 -12.51
C ARG A 209 4.24 4.00 -11.28
N CYS A 210 4.75 3.65 -10.10
CA CYS A 210 4.17 4.09 -8.84
C CYS A 210 4.28 5.61 -8.70
N ILE A 211 3.13 6.28 -8.62
CA ILE A 211 3.08 7.73 -8.41
C ILE A 211 3.62 8.10 -7.03
N CYS A 212 3.40 7.27 -6.01
CA CYS A 212 3.91 7.49 -4.66
C CYS A 212 5.45 7.58 -4.63
N HIS A 213 6.12 6.56 -5.20
CA HIS A 213 7.58 6.56 -5.34
C HIS A 213 8.08 7.67 -6.27
N SER A 214 7.30 8.02 -7.29
CA SER A 214 7.64 9.12 -8.19
C SER A 214 7.64 10.46 -7.47
N LEU A 215 6.58 10.77 -6.71
CA LEU A 215 6.47 12.01 -5.93
C LEU A 215 7.56 12.11 -4.86
N ASP A 216 7.88 11.00 -4.18
CA ASP A 216 8.98 10.94 -3.22
C ASP A 216 10.32 11.29 -3.90
N LYS A 217 10.61 10.68 -5.05
CA LYS A 217 11.78 11.01 -5.89
C LYS A 217 11.79 12.46 -6.36
N CYS A 218 10.63 13.03 -6.73
CA CYS A 218 10.54 14.44 -7.14
C CYS A 218 10.95 15.37 -6.00
N ALA A 219 10.41 15.12 -4.81
CA ALA A 219 10.70 15.92 -3.64
C ALA A 219 12.18 15.76 -3.21
N SER A 220 12.68 14.51 -3.19
CA SER A 220 14.08 14.18 -2.90
C SER A 220 15.09 14.81 -3.86
N LYS A 221 14.74 14.98 -5.14
CA LYS A 221 15.59 15.73 -6.06
C LYS A 221 15.50 17.23 -5.87
N ALA A 222 14.31 17.76 -5.64
CA ALA A 222 14.11 19.18 -5.37
C ALA A 222 14.88 19.65 -4.11
N SER A 223 15.05 18.77 -3.10
CA SER A 223 15.86 19.03 -1.90
C SER A 223 17.23 19.60 -2.17
N ALA A 224 17.86 19.19 -3.26
CA ALA A 224 19.27 19.48 -3.51
C ALA A 224 19.50 20.99 -3.65
N GLU A 225 18.45 21.76 -3.93
CA GLU A 225 18.47 23.23 -3.94
C GLU A 225 18.55 23.84 -2.52
N LEU A 226 18.09 23.10 -1.52
CA LEU A 226 18.07 23.55 -0.13
C LEU A 226 19.38 23.20 0.59
N PRO A 227 19.74 23.96 1.63
CA PRO A 227 20.92 23.65 2.44
C PRO A 227 20.84 22.29 3.14
N SER A 228 21.92 21.50 3.06
CA SER A 228 22.00 20.15 3.66
C SER A 228 21.95 20.16 5.19
N ASN A 229 22.25 21.29 5.82
CA ASN A 229 22.18 21.45 7.27
C ASN A 229 20.74 21.32 7.80
N LEU A 230 19.69 21.53 6.97
CA LEU A 230 18.30 21.32 7.40
C LEU A 230 18.02 19.87 7.79
N GLU A 231 18.54 18.90 7.02
CA GLU A 231 18.41 17.48 7.35
C GLU A 231 19.07 17.17 8.70
N PHE A 232 20.30 17.66 8.86
CA PHE A 232 21.08 17.51 10.08
C PHE A 232 20.32 18.08 11.28
N MET A 233 19.77 19.29 11.16
CA MET A 233 19.00 19.95 12.23
C MET A 233 17.85 19.07 12.73
N ILE A 234 17.03 18.54 11.81
CA ILE A 234 15.85 17.73 12.14
C ILE A 234 16.27 16.40 12.77
N ARG A 235 17.30 15.75 12.22
CA ARG A 235 17.79 14.45 12.69
C ARG A 235 18.43 14.56 14.07
N GLU A 236 19.33 15.52 14.27
CA GLU A 236 20.02 15.69 15.55
C GLU A 236 19.07 16.19 16.64
N THR A 237 18.05 16.99 16.29
CA THR A 237 16.99 17.34 17.24
C THR A 237 16.28 16.09 17.75
N ASN A 238 15.89 15.16 16.87
CA ASN A 238 15.28 13.89 17.30
C ASN A 238 16.25 13.05 18.15
N SER A 239 17.49 12.90 17.69
CA SER A 239 18.55 12.11 18.35
C SER A 239 18.80 12.61 19.78
N TRP A 240 18.75 13.93 20.00
CA TRP A 240 18.93 14.55 21.31
C TRP A 240 18.00 13.96 22.38
N PHE A 241 16.78 13.57 22.01
CA PHE A 241 15.76 13.03 22.92
C PHE A 241 15.66 11.49 22.94
N ALA A 242 16.25 10.78 21.97
CA ALA A 242 15.97 9.36 21.71
C ALA A 242 16.12 8.44 22.94
N HIS A 243 17.00 8.78 23.89
CA HIS A 243 17.29 7.95 25.07
C HIS A 243 17.35 8.72 26.39
N SER A 244 16.73 9.91 26.48
CA SER A 244 16.78 10.72 27.71
C SER A 244 15.41 11.21 28.14
N SER A 245 14.87 10.57 29.19
CA SER A 245 13.65 11.03 29.88
C SER A 245 13.83 12.44 30.45
N LEU A 246 15.01 12.74 31.01
CA LEU A 246 15.33 14.04 31.57
C LEU A 246 15.25 15.17 30.52
N ARG A 247 15.79 14.96 29.31
CA ARG A 247 15.73 15.96 28.23
C ARG A 247 14.30 16.19 27.76
N LYS A 248 13.51 15.12 27.66
CA LYS A 248 12.07 15.20 27.30
C LYS A 248 11.29 16.01 28.34
N GLU A 249 11.51 15.75 29.62
CA GLU A 249 10.85 16.47 30.72
C GLU A 249 11.22 17.96 30.72
N LYS A 250 12.51 18.29 30.57
CA LYS A 250 12.95 19.70 30.46
C LYS A 250 12.26 20.44 29.30
N HIS A 251 12.19 19.81 28.12
CA HIS A 251 11.50 20.39 26.97
C HIS A 251 10.01 20.57 27.24
N ALA A 252 9.36 19.59 27.86
CA ALA A 252 7.94 19.68 28.22
C ALA A 252 7.64 20.84 29.17
N GLN A 253 8.51 21.10 30.16
CA GLN A 253 8.36 22.24 31.07
C GLN A 253 8.46 23.58 30.33
N ILE A 254 9.44 23.73 29.42
CA ILE A 254 9.58 24.93 28.59
C ILE A 254 8.37 25.10 27.67
N TYR A 255 7.93 24.01 27.02
CA TYR A 255 6.78 24.04 26.13
C TYR A 255 5.50 24.45 26.86
N LYS A 256 5.23 23.88 28.04
CA LYS A 256 4.09 24.25 28.89
C LYS A 256 4.10 25.73 29.26
N ALA A 257 5.27 26.27 29.62
CA ALA A 257 5.40 27.68 29.95
C ALA A 257 5.10 28.61 28.76
N LEU A 258 5.42 28.18 27.53
CA LEU A 258 5.19 28.95 26.30
C LEU A 258 3.79 28.75 25.70
N ASN A 259 3.09 27.67 26.05
CA ASN A 259 1.84 27.25 25.40
C ASN A 259 0.71 26.99 26.41
N ASP A 260 0.58 27.86 27.42
CA ASP A 260 -0.52 27.87 28.39
C ASP A 260 -0.80 26.51 29.07
N GLY A 261 0.27 25.78 29.41
CA GLY A 261 0.19 24.50 30.12
C GLY A 261 -0.09 23.27 29.23
N MET A 262 -0.16 23.44 27.90
CA MET A 262 -0.34 22.30 26.99
C MET A 262 0.89 21.38 26.96
N GLU A 263 0.66 20.09 26.73
CA GLU A 263 1.73 19.11 26.54
C GLU A 263 2.37 19.23 25.16
N PRO A 264 3.71 19.04 25.04
CA PRO A 264 4.37 19.08 23.75
C PRO A 264 3.97 17.89 22.88
N PRO A 265 3.68 18.11 21.60
CA PRO A 265 3.44 17.03 20.66
C PRO A 265 4.75 16.26 20.36
N SER A 266 4.71 14.92 20.24
CA SER A 266 5.90 14.06 20.06
C SER A 266 6.73 14.39 18.81
N LEU A 267 8.06 14.35 18.89
CA LEU A 267 8.90 14.52 17.69
C LEU A 267 8.71 13.36 16.70
N VAL A 268 8.82 13.69 15.41
CA VAL A 268 8.71 12.72 14.32
C VAL A 268 10.13 12.40 13.82
N LYS A 269 10.51 11.11 13.88
CA LYS A 269 11.81 10.63 13.39
C LYS A 269 11.87 10.79 11.87
N LEU A 270 12.97 11.34 11.38
CA LEU A 270 13.22 11.49 9.95
C LEU A 270 13.61 10.13 9.32
N CYS A 271 12.99 9.76 8.20
CA CYS A 271 13.46 8.67 7.36
C CYS A 271 14.19 9.25 6.14
N THR A 272 15.50 9.01 6.04
CA THR A 272 16.36 9.59 4.99
C THR A 272 15.98 9.11 3.58
N THR A 273 15.45 7.89 3.46
CA THR A 273 15.07 7.27 2.19
C THR A 273 13.64 7.58 1.74
N ARG A 274 12.85 8.29 2.55
CA ARG A 274 11.45 8.64 2.23
C ARG A 274 11.19 10.11 2.55
N TRP A 275 11.28 10.93 1.52
CA TRP A 275 11.02 12.38 1.60
C TRP A 275 9.62 12.74 2.07
N LEU A 276 8.64 11.84 1.96
CA LEU A 276 7.30 12.06 2.52
C LEU A 276 7.31 12.14 4.06
N SER A 277 8.27 11.48 4.71
CA SER A 277 8.47 11.57 6.17
C SER A 277 8.92 12.97 6.61
N TRP A 278 9.54 13.74 5.69
CA TRP A 278 9.93 15.11 5.97
C TRP A 278 8.75 16.04 6.20
N GLY A 279 7.62 15.86 5.50
CA GLY A 279 6.47 16.76 5.67
C GLY A 279 5.99 16.80 7.12
N ASN A 280 5.89 15.63 7.77
CA ASN A 280 5.48 15.51 9.16
C ASN A 280 6.58 16.00 10.12
N ALA A 281 7.85 15.69 9.84
CA ALA A 281 8.98 16.13 10.65
C ALA A 281 9.17 17.66 10.61
N VAL A 282 9.11 18.28 9.43
CA VAL A 282 9.19 19.74 9.23
C VAL A 282 8.03 20.44 9.93
N ALA A 283 6.80 19.92 9.78
CA ALA A 283 5.65 20.49 10.48
C ALA A 283 5.84 20.44 12.01
N ARG A 284 6.25 19.27 12.54
CA ARG A 284 6.47 19.09 13.99
C ARG A 284 7.60 19.97 14.54
N ILE A 285 8.71 20.12 13.80
CA ILE A 285 9.82 21.01 14.18
C ILE A 285 9.36 22.46 14.19
N LEU A 286 8.53 22.89 13.23
CA LEU A 286 7.98 24.25 13.21
C LEU A 286 7.00 24.50 14.36
N ASP A 287 6.14 23.53 14.69
CA ASP A 287 5.20 23.65 15.79
C ASP A 287 5.93 23.73 17.15
N LEU A 288 7.10 23.09 17.26
CA LEU A 288 7.95 23.11 18.46
C LEU A 288 9.07 24.17 18.42
N TYR A 289 9.18 24.96 17.34
CA TYR A 289 10.40 25.71 17.01
C TYR A 289 10.88 26.63 18.13
N ASP A 290 9.97 27.44 18.67
CA ASP A 290 10.31 28.44 19.69
C ASP A 290 10.69 27.75 21.03
N SER A 291 9.99 26.68 21.42
CA SER A 291 10.37 25.88 22.61
C SER A 291 11.72 25.17 22.48
N LEU A 292 12.04 24.66 21.30
CA LEU A 292 13.31 23.99 21.03
C LEU A 292 14.46 25.00 21.00
N LYS A 293 14.22 26.19 20.44
CA LYS A 293 15.16 27.31 20.46
C LYS A 293 15.52 27.72 21.90
N GLU A 294 14.52 27.94 22.75
CA GLU A 294 14.74 28.27 24.16
C GLU A 294 15.47 27.16 24.92
N LEU A 295 15.10 25.89 24.68
CA LEU A 295 15.77 24.74 25.27
C LEU A 295 17.28 24.73 24.95
N PHE A 296 17.65 24.80 23.67
CA PHE A 296 19.06 24.70 23.28
C PHE A 296 19.87 25.92 23.73
N ASN A 297 19.28 27.13 23.72
CA ASN A 297 19.91 28.31 24.30
C ASN A 297 20.18 28.13 25.81
N GLY A 298 19.20 27.59 26.55
CA GLY A 298 19.35 27.31 27.98
C GLY A 298 20.42 26.26 28.28
N GLU A 299 20.54 25.20 27.47
CA GLU A 299 21.58 24.19 27.62
C GLU A 299 22.99 24.76 27.35
N VAL A 300 23.13 25.67 26.38
CA VAL A 300 24.40 26.38 26.14
C VAL A 300 24.76 27.29 27.31
N GLN A 301 23.79 28.05 27.83
CA GLN A 301 24.01 28.93 28.98
C GLN A 301 24.43 28.13 30.22
N ALA A 302 23.71 27.05 30.54
CA ALA A 302 24.03 26.18 31.66
C ALA A 302 25.44 25.55 31.55
N ALA A 303 25.87 25.20 30.33
CA ALA A 303 27.22 24.69 30.09
C ALA A 303 28.30 25.77 30.28
N ASN A 304 28.03 27.01 29.86
CA ASN A 304 28.93 28.15 30.07
C ASN A 304 29.08 28.51 31.55
N ASP A 305 28.00 28.42 32.32
CA ASP A 305 27.98 28.68 33.76
C ASP A 305 28.65 27.55 34.57
N SER A 306 28.84 26.37 33.96
CA SER A 306 29.52 25.23 34.58
C SER A 306 31.06 25.35 34.48
N ASN A 307 31.76 25.14 35.59
CA ASN A 307 33.23 25.13 35.64
C ASN A 307 33.87 23.80 35.22
N ARG A 308 33.08 22.82 34.75
CA ARG A 308 33.56 21.46 34.41
C ARG A 308 33.82 21.33 32.90
N LYS A 309 35.05 20.98 32.53
CA LYS A 309 35.46 20.79 31.12
C LYS A 309 34.67 19.68 30.40
N ALA A 310 34.29 18.62 31.13
CA ALA A 310 33.49 17.50 30.61
C ALA A 310 32.03 17.88 30.26
N ASP A 311 31.47 18.91 30.89
CA ASP A 311 30.10 19.38 30.60
C ASP A 311 30.10 20.30 29.35
N LYS A 312 31.23 20.95 29.07
CA LYS A 312 31.44 21.77 27.85
C LYS A 312 31.58 20.91 26.58
N GLU A 313 32.31 19.79 26.64
CA GLU A 313 32.43 18.84 25.51
C GLU A 313 31.11 18.09 25.23
N LYS A 314 30.33 17.78 26.27
CA LYS A 314 28.99 17.16 26.14
C LYS A 314 27.91 18.09 25.56
N CYS A 315 28.13 19.41 25.55
CA CYS A 315 27.18 20.41 25.06
C CYS A 315 27.41 20.80 23.58
N TYR A 316 28.39 20.20 22.89
CA TYR A 316 28.70 20.55 21.50
C TYR A 316 27.48 20.44 20.56
N THR A 317 26.71 19.34 20.64
CA THR A 317 25.50 19.16 19.83
C THR A 317 24.43 20.20 20.18
N ALA A 318 24.24 20.54 21.46
CA ALA A 318 23.31 21.58 21.87
C ALA A 318 23.73 22.97 21.38
N ALA A 319 25.04 23.29 21.38
CA ALA A 319 25.56 24.53 20.83
C ALA A 319 25.35 24.62 19.31
N ILE A 320 25.58 23.54 18.57
CA ILE A 320 25.26 23.50 17.14
C ILE A 320 23.77 23.73 16.93
N LEU A 321 22.91 22.97 17.61
CA LEU A 321 21.46 23.09 17.48
C LEU A 321 20.98 24.50 17.86
N ALA A 322 21.49 25.09 18.95
CA ALA A 322 21.21 26.47 19.34
C ALA A 322 21.53 27.45 18.20
N ASN A 323 22.72 27.37 17.60
CA ASN A 323 23.09 28.22 16.47
C ASN A 323 22.12 28.04 15.29
N MET A 324 21.73 26.80 14.98
CA MET A 324 20.82 26.50 13.87
C MET A 324 19.40 27.02 14.11
N TYR A 325 18.86 26.90 15.33
CA TYR A 325 17.54 27.44 15.69
C TYR A 325 17.54 28.98 15.78
N ASN A 326 18.69 29.59 16.09
CA ASN A 326 18.85 31.05 16.07
C ASN A 326 19.02 31.64 14.66
N ASP A 327 19.48 30.85 13.69
CA ASP A 327 19.57 31.25 12.30
C ASP A 327 18.17 31.33 11.66
N GLU A 328 17.72 32.56 11.39
CA GLU A 328 16.41 32.85 10.81
C GLU A 328 16.23 32.27 9.40
N THR A 329 17.30 31.99 8.66
CA THR A 329 17.20 31.36 7.34
C THR A 329 16.69 29.92 7.42
N ASN A 330 17.09 29.15 8.44
CA ASN A 330 16.61 27.78 8.64
C ASN A 330 15.09 27.79 8.91
N ARG A 331 14.61 28.73 9.73
CA ARG A 331 13.17 28.92 9.98
C ARG A 331 12.41 29.23 8.68
N LEU A 332 12.97 30.11 7.84
CA LEU A 332 12.38 30.46 6.54
C LEU A 332 12.28 29.26 5.59
N TYR A 333 13.36 28.48 5.43
CA TYR A 333 13.32 27.27 4.58
C TYR A 333 12.30 26.25 5.06
N LEU A 334 12.25 25.95 6.37
CA LEU A 334 11.28 25.02 6.94
C LEU A 334 9.86 25.54 6.74
N THR A 335 9.62 26.84 6.96
CA THR A 335 8.30 27.47 6.78
C THR A 335 7.83 27.40 5.33
N PHE A 336 8.74 27.59 4.37
CA PHE A 336 8.47 27.39 2.94
C PHE A 336 8.13 25.93 2.62
N LEU A 337 8.88 24.98 3.17
CA LEU A 337 8.70 23.55 2.91
C LEU A 337 7.35 23.03 3.42
N ARG A 338 6.87 23.51 4.58
CA ARG A 338 5.64 23.01 5.23
C ARG A 338 4.44 22.90 4.29
N PRO A 339 3.97 23.97 3.61
CA PRO A 339 2.82 23.86 2.70
C PRO A 339 3.13 23.05 1.44
N VAL A 340 4.36 23.09 0.92
CA VAL A 340 4.74 22.35 -0.30
C VAL A 340 4.70 20.85 -0.05
N LEU A 341 5.38 20.38 1.01
CA LEU A 341 5.42 18.97 1.38
C LEU A 341 4.05 18.47 1.86
N LYS A 342 3.21 19.34 2.44
CA LYS A 342 1.83 18.98 2.78
C LYS A 342 1.01 18.57 1.55
N GLU A 343 1.12 19.32 0.45
CA GLU A 343 0.43 18.98 -0.80
C GLU A 343 0.99 17.70 -1.46
N VAL A 344 2.30 17.49 -1.40
CA VAL A 344 2.94 16.23 -1.85
C VAL A 344 2.42 15.05 -1.03
N ASN A 345 2.42 15.15 0.31
CA ASN A 345 1.94 14.12 1.22
C ASN A 345 0.45 13.85 1.02
N ARG A 346 -0.37 14.88 0.88
CA ARG A 346 -1.82 14.76 0.60
C ARG A 346 -2.07 13.97 -0.68
N THR A 347 -1.39 14.32 -1.76
CA THR A 347 -1.51 13.62 -3.03
C THR A 347 -1.09 12.15 -2.87
N ASN A 348 0.01 11.89 -2.18
CA ASN A 348 0.51 10.55 -1.98
C ASN A 348 -0.44 9.68 -1.13
N MET A 349 -0.92 10.18 0.01
CA MET A 349 -1.89 9.45 0.86
C MET A 349 -3.14 9.05 0.06
N LEU A 350 -3.60 9.90 -0.86
CA LEU A 350 -4.73 9.57 -1.72
C LEU A 350 -4.43 8.43 -2.71
N PHE A 351 -3.22 8.37 -3.28
CA PHE A 351 -2.78 7.23 -4.09
C PHE A 351 -2.55 5.95 -3.27
N GLN A 352 -2.33 6.07 -1.95
CA GLN A 352 -2.17 4.91 -1.06
C GLN A 352 -3.51 4.38 -0.52
N SER A 353 -4.56 5.22 -0.55
CA SER A 353 -5.90 4.83 -0.11
C SER A 353 -6.46 3.67 -0.91
N SER A 354 -7.07 2.70 -0.21
CA SER A 354 -7.76 1.57 -0.83
C SER A 354 -9.15 1.90 -1.37
N SER A 355 -9.72 3.05 -0.99
CA SER A 355 -11.10 3.46 -1.36
C SER A 355 -11.14 4.56 -2.42
N ALA A 356 -10.02 5.21 -2.70
CA ALA A 356 -9.99 6.34 -3.62
C ALA A 356 -10.20 5.88 -5.08
N GLY A 357 -11.30 6.32 -5.68
CA GLY A 357 -11.58 6.08 -7.09
C GLY A 357 -10.55 6.77 -8.00
N ILE A 358 -10.20 6.10 -9.11
CA ILE A 358 -9.20 6.56 -10.09
C ILE A 358 -9.35 8.03 -10.50
N THR A 359 -10.59 8.47 -10.74
CA THR A 359 -10.90 9.84 -11.15
C THR A 359 -10.50 10.88 -10.10
N VAL A 360 -10.68 10.55 -8.83
CA VAL A 360 -10.39 11.46 -7.71
C VAL A 360 -8.87 11.62 -7.60
N VAL A 361 -8.17 10.49 -7.61
CA VAL A 361 -6.71 10.43 -7.43
C VAL A 361 -5.96 11.23 -8.51
N TYR A 362 -6.32 11.07 -9.79
CA TYR A 362 -5.67 11.80 -10.88
C TYR A 362 -6.06 13.27 -10.96
N ARG A 363 -7.30 13.62 -10.58
CA ARG A 363 -7.71 15.02 -10.46
C ARG A 363 -6.86 15.75 -9.42
N GLU A 364 -6.62 15.14 -8.26
CA GLU A 364 -5.76 15.75 -7.24
C GLU A 364 -4.31 15.86 -7.71
N LEU A 365 -3.78 14.86 -8.43
CA LEU A 365 -2.44 14.94 -9.03
C LEU A 365 -2.32 16.13 -10.00
N ARG A 366 -3.33 16.33 -10.85
CA ARG A 366 -3.41 17.50 -11.74
C ARG A 366 -3.46 18.79 -10.94
N MET A 367 -4.29 18.87 -9.90
CA MET A 367 -4.38 20.04 -9.04
C MET A 367 -3.04 20.37 -8.39
N PHE A 368 -2.32 19.37 -7.87
CA PHE A 368 -0.98 19.51 -7.31
C PHE A 368 0.03 20.08 -8.32
N VAL A 369 0.09 19.51 -9.53
CA VAL A 369 1.04 19.97 -10.57
C VAL A 369 0.77 21.43 -10.95
N PHE A 370 -0.49 21.76 -11.26
CA PHE A 370 -0.83 23.12 -11.69
C PHE A 370 -0.76 24.15 -10.56
N SER A 371 -1.15 23.80 -9.33
CA SER A 371 -1.05 24.71 -8.19
C SER A 371 0.41 25.03 -7.87
N THR A 372 1.31 24.04 -7.98
CA THR A 372 2.75 24.23 -7.77
C THR A 372 3.36 25.15 -8.83
N VAL A 373 3.11 24.88 -10.12
CA VAL A 373 3.63 25.68 -11.24
C VAL A 373 3.17 27.14 -11.18
N ARG A 374 1.91 27.38 -10.82
CA ARG A 374 1.33 28.73 -10.75
C ARG A 374 1.94 29.62 -9.65
N ARG A 375 2.70 29.06 -8.71
CA ARG A 375 3.37 29.85 -7.67
C ARG A 375 4.55 30.67 -8.19
N PHE A 376 5.15 30.26 -9.32
CA PHE A 376 6.43 30.82 -9.77
C PHE A 376 6.51 31.13 -11.28
N PHE A 377 5.45 30.87 -12.05
CA PHE A 377 5.33 31.25 -13.46
C PHE A 377 4.31 32.36 -13.70
N LYS A 378 4.55 33.17 -14.73
CA LYS A 378 3.60 34.18 -15.22
C LYS A 378 2.28 33.49 -15.62
N PRO A 379 1.10 34.03 -15.25
CA PRO A 379 -0.19 33.42 -15.58
C PRO A 379 -0.40 33.18 -17.08
N GLN A 380 0.15 34.03 -17.95
CA GLN A 380 0.04 33.89 -19.40
C GLN A 380 0.87 32.73 -19.97
N ALA A 381 1.91 32.31 -19.26
CA ALA A 381 2.79 31.22 -19.70
C ALA A 381 2.23 29.85 -19.31
N VAL A 382 1.48 29.76 -18.20
CA VAL A 382 0.91 28.49 -17.74
C VAL A 382 -0.30 28.13 -18.60
N PRO A 383 -0.36 26.92 -19.20
CA PRO A 383 -1.51 26.49 -19.98
C PRO A 383 -2.81 26.62 -19.17
N VAL A 384 -3.78 27.34 -19.72
CA VAL A 384 -5.13 27.35 -19.17
C VAL A 384 -5.79 26.03 -19.55
N ALA A 385 -6.35 25.35 -18.56
CA ALA A 385 -7.11 24.14 -18.78
C ALA A 385 -8.25 24.41 -19.76
N SER A 386 -8.14 23.85 -20.97
CA SER A 386 -9.01 24.19 -22.10
C SER A 386 -10.17 23.19 -22.25
N GLY A 387 -10.55 22.50 -21.18
CA GLY A 387 -11.62 21.51 -21.20
C GLY A 387 -12.53 21.63 -20.00
N GLU A 388 -13.83 21.76 -20.25
CA GLU A 388 -14.90 21.66 -19.25
C GLU A 388 -14.81 20.35 -18.45
N ASP A 389 -14.18 19.33 -19.04
CA ASP A 389 -14.13 18.02 -18.46
C ASP A 389 -13.01 17.86 -17.41
N GLY A 390 -11.99 18.74 -17.34
CA GLY A 390 -10.92 18.66 -16.33
C GLY A 390 -9.92 17.49 -16.50
N ILE A 391 -9.70 17.02 -17.73
CA ILE A 391 -8.68 16.00 -18.07
C ILE A 391 -7.31 16.67 -18.20
N LEU A 392 -6.27 16.10 -17.60
CA LEU A 392 -4.87 16.38 -17.90
C LEU A 392 -4.52 15.85 -19.28
N ARG A 393 -4.54 16.72 -20.28
CA ARG A 393 -4.29 16.32 -21.68
C ARG A 393 -2.80 16.20 -21.94
N THR A 394 -2.43 15.31 -22.85
CA THR A 394 -1.03 15.20 -23.30
C THR A 394 -0.49 16.54 -23.81
N VAL A 395 -1.32 17.32 -24.51
CA VAL A 395 -0.96 18.67 -24.99
C VAL A 395 -0.64 19.63 -23.85
N GLU A 396 -1.41 19.59 -22.76
CA GLU A 396 -1.17 20.45 -21.58
C GLU A 396 0.15 20.07 -20.91
N LEU A 397 0.45 18.77 -20.82
CA LEU A 397 1.74 18.29 -20.32
C LEU A 397 2.91 18.67 -21.22
N THR A 398 2.76 18.56 -22.54
CA THR A 398 3.80 19.01 -23.49
C THR A 398 4.03 20.51 -23.38
N ALA A 399 2.96 21.30 -23.25
CA ALA A 399 3.07 22.74 -23.05
C ALA A 399 3.74 23.07 -21.70
N LEU A 400 3.35 22.38 -20.61
CA LEU A 400 4.01 22.52 -19.30
C LEU A 400 5.50 22.16 -19.36
N ARG A 401 5.88 21.10 -20.09
CA ARG A 401 7.31 20.75 -20.31
C ARG A 401 8.06 21.86 -21.02
N GLY A 402 7.44 22.49 -22.02
CA GLY A 402 8.02 23.65 -22.70
C GLY A 402 8.23 24.82 -21.74
N VAL A 403 7.18 25.18 -20.99
CA VAL A 403 7.19 26.29 -20.03
C VAL A 403 8.22 26.09 -18.91
N LEU A 404 8.32 24.87 -18.37
CA LEU A 404 9.29 24.53 -17.32
C LEU A 404 10.75 24.68 -17.77
N ASN A 405 11.01 24.67 -19.08
CA ASN A 405 12.34 24.87 -19.65
C ASN A 405 12.58 26.31 -20.14
N ASP A 406 11.56 27.20 -20.06
CA ASP A 406 11.68 28.60 -20.42
C ASP A 406 11.86 29.50 -19.18
N ASN A 407 13.10 29.93 -18.97
CA ASN A 407 13.43 30.82 -17.85
C ASN A 407 12.82 32.23 -17.99
N ASN A 408 12.42 32.67 -19.19
CA ASN A 408 11.85 34.01 -19.41
C ASN A 408 10.42 34.13 -18.87
N SER A 409 9.75 33.00 -18.70
CA SER A 409 8.38 32.90 -18.23
C SER A 409 8.26 32.88 -16.69
N LEU A 410 9.39 32.82 -15.98
CA LEU A 410 9.43 32.87 -14.52
C LEU A 410 8.98 34.24 -13.97
N LEU A 411 8.35 34.22 -12.80
CA LEU A 411 8.08 35.43 -12.04
C LEU A 411 9.38 35.97 -11.42
N PRO A 412 9.53 37.30 -11.31
CA PRO A 412 10.53 37.91 -10.45
C PRO A 412 10.44 37.39 -9.01
N LEU A 413 11.56 37.29 -8.28
CA LEU A 413 11.62 36.68 -6.95
C LEU A 413 10.62 37.31 -5.95
N ASP A 414 10.41 38.63 -6.02
CA ASP A 414 9.47 39.36 -5.17
C ASP A 414 7.99 39.04 -5.45
N ARG A 415 7.71 38.40 -6.60
CA ARG A 415 6.36 38.01 -7.05
C ARG A 415 6.09 36.51 -6.93
N ILE A 416 7.09 35.70 -6.58
CA ILE A 416 6.90 34.27 -6.34
C ILE A 416 6.13 34.06 -5.03
N ASP A 417 5.15 33.16 -5.07
CA ASP A 417 4.41 32.79 -3.86
C ASP A 417 5.19 31.77 -3.03
N PHE A 418 5.92 32.23 -2.01
CA PHE A 418 6.58 31.37 -1.01
C PHE A 418 5.65 30.93 0.14
N GLY A 419 4.40 31.39 0.16
CA GLY A 419 3.42 31.13 1.22
C GLY A 419 3.28 32.28 2.22
N GLU A 420 2.10 32.39 2.84
CA GLU A 420 1.75 33.53 3.70
C GLU A 420 2.59 33.60 4.97
N SER A 421 2.77 32.47 5.66
CA SER A 421 3.63 32.41 6.85
C SER A 421 5.07 32.82 6.57
N PHE A 422 5.60 32.51 5.38
CA PHE A 422 6.93 32.95 4.95
C PHE A 422 6.97 34.49 4.86
N LYS A 423 5.98 35.12 4.23
CA LYS A 423 5.88 36.59 4.13
C LYS A 423 5.76 37.26 5.50
N CYS A 424 4.97 36.69 6.41
CA CYS A 424 4.83 37.17 7.77
C CYS A 424 6.18 37.17 8.51
N ILE A 425 6.94 36.07 8.42
CA ILE A 425 8.28 35.97 9.04
C ILE A 425 9.22 37.00 8.42
N VAL A 426 9.27 37.13 7.09
CA VAL A 426 10.13 38.15 6.45
C VAL A 426 9.76 39.56 6.92
N SER A 427 8.47 39.86 7.04
CA SER A 427 7.98 41.18 7.48
C SER A 427 8.32 41.48 8.95
N SER A 428 8.27 40.47 9.83
CA SER A 428 8.64 40.63 11.24
C SER A 428 10.16 40.60 11.48
N SER A 429 10.90 39.87 10.65
CA SER A 429 12.37 39.74 10.67
C SER A 429 13.10 40.83 9.88
N SER A 430 12.40 41.78 9.23
CA SER A 430 12.97 42.76 8.30
C SER A 430 14.08 43.66 8.88
N ARG A 431 14.29 43.68 10.21
CA ARG A 431 15.40 44.40 10.85
C ARG A 431 16.66 43.55 11.11
N ARG A 432 16.60 42.21 10.92
CA ARG A 432 17.66 41.26 11.32
C ARG A 432 18.29 40.49 10.16
N LEU A 433 17.56 40.26 9.06
CA LEU A 433 18.06 39.47 7.93
C LEU A 433 18.62 40.38 6.81
N PRO A 434 19.89 40.22 6.40
CA PRO A 434 20.45 40.96 5.26
C PRO A 434 19.69 40.65 3.95
N THR A 435 19.49 41.65 3.10
CA THR A 435 18.76 41.51 1.82
C THR A 435 19.37 40.43 0.92
N GLU A 436 20.70 40.36 0.82
CA GLU A 436 21.40 39.35 0.01
C GLU A 436 21.13 37.91 0.48
N LEU A 437 21.02 37.73 1.80
CA LEU A 437 20.72 36.43 2.40
C LEU A 437 19.26 36.04 2.13
N LEU A 438 18.33 37.00 2.23
CA LEU A 438 16.92 36.80 1.87
C LEU A 438 16.76 36.41 0.40
N GLU A 439 17.41 37.12 -0.52
CA GLU A 439 17.39 36.80 -1.94
C GLU A 439 17.95 35.40 -2.21
N THR A 440 18.99 35.00 -1.48
CA THR A 440 19.56 33.65 -1.56
C THR A 440 18.55 32.58 -1.14
N VAL A 441 17.86 32.79 -0.02
CA VAL A 441 16.78 31.89 0.46
C VAL A 441 15.66 31.80 -0.57
N GLN A 442 15.15 32.95 -1.04
CA GLN A 442 14.08 33.02 -2.03
C GLN A 442 14.46 32.31 -3.33
N ARG A 443 15.69 32.50 -3.82
CA ARG A 443 16.20 31.85 -5.04
C ARG A 443 16.25 30.34 -4.90
N ARG A 444 16.77 29.83 -3.78
CA ARG A 444 16.79 28.38 -3.50
C ARG A 444 15.38 27.79 -3.39
N CYS A 445 14.46 28.48 -2.71
CA CYS A 445 13.05 28.06 -2.64
C CYS A 445 12.37 28.09 -4.03
N ALA A 446 12.66 29.09 -4.87
CA ALA A 446 12.15 29.16 -6.24
C ALA A 446 12.68 28.01 -7.09
N ASN A 447 13.98 27.72 -7.00
CA ASN A 447 14.58 26.57 -7.68
C ASN A 447 14.01 25.25 -7.19
N PHE A 448 13.71 25.12 -5.89
CA PHE A 448 13.04 23.94 -5.34
C PHE A 448 11.68 23.72 -6.03
N LEU A 449 10.84 24.77 -6.14
CA LEU A 449 9.55 24.67 -6.84
C LEU A 449 9.70 24.29 -8.32
N LEU A 450 10.69 24.88 -9.00
CA LEU A 450 11.00 24.58 -10.40
C LEU A 450 11.41 23.12 -10.59
N HIS A 451 12.37 22.62 -9.81
CA HIS A 451 12.84 21.23 -9.90
C HIS A 451 11.76 20.23 -9.49
N LEU A 452 10.99 20.51 -8.42
CA LEU A 452 9.85 19.69 -8.03
C LEU A 452 8.85 19.54 -9.19
N SER A 453 8.54 20.65 -9.87
CA SER A 453 7.59 20.68 -10.99
C SER A 453 8.13 19.96 -12.23
N LYS A 454 9.41 20.15 -12.57
CA LYS A 454 10.09 19.42 -13.66
C LYS A 454 10.03 17.93 -13.45
N GLU A 455 10.51 17.47 -12.29
CA GLU A 455 10.58 16.05 -11.95
C GLU A 455 9.18 15.42 -11.90
N ALA A 456 8.17 16.15 -11.40
CA ALA A 456 6.78 15.70 -11.38
C ALA A 456 6.23 15.50 -12.80
N VAL A 457 6.39 16.47 -13.69
CA VAL A 457 5.89 16.41 -15.07
C VAL A 457 6.61 15.34 -15.91
N GLU A 458 7.89 15.10 -15.65
CA GLU A 458 8.67 14.04 -16.31
C GLU A 458 8.26 12.62 -15.87
N ARG A 459 7.82 12.46 -14.62
CA ARG A 459 7.45 11.16 -14.04
C ARG A 459 5.99 10.77 -14.20
N LEU A 460 5.15 11.66 -14.70
CA LEU A 460 3.75 11.31 -14.98
C LEU A 460 3.66 10.14 -15.98
N PRO A 461 2.66 9.25 -15.83
CA PRO A 461 2.46 8.13 -16.73
C PRO A 461 2.37 8.61 -18.18
N MET A 462 3.05 7.93 -19.11
CA MET A 462 2.95 8.26 -20.54
C MET A 462 1.52 8.13 -21.07
N CYS A 463 0.71 7.28 -20.44
CA CYS A 463 -0.67 7.02 -20.81
C CYS A 463 -1.70 7.75 -19.93
N ILE A 464 -1.28 8.81 -19.23
CA ILE A 464 -2.10 9.61 -18.33
C ILE A 464 -3.47 10.01 -18.91
N GLU A 465 -3.51 10.42 -20.17
CA GLU A 465 -4.76 10.80 -20.85
C GLU A 465 -5.75 9.62 -20.92
N SER A 466 -5.26 8.43 -21.28
CA SER A 466 -6.08 7.23 -21.38
C SER A 466 -6.46 6.68 -20.00
N VAL A 467 -5.61 6.87 -18.98
CA VAL A 467 -5.93 6.55 -17.58
C VAL A 467 -7.02 7.49 -17.05
N GLU A 468 -6.96 8.78 -17.35
CA GLU A 468 -8.00 9.72 -16.92
C GLU A 468 -9.34 9.49 -17.63
N ARG A 469 -9.34 9.05 -18.89
CA ARG A 469 -10.56 8.66 -19.62
C ARG A 469 -11.32 7.52 -18.93
N LEU A 470 -10.72 6.77 -18.00
CA LEU A 470 -11.42 5.71 -17.25
C LEU A 470 -12.61 6.23 -16.45
N ARG A 471 -12.62 7.51 -16.08
CA ARG A 471 -13.76 8.17 -15.45
C ARG A 471 -15.04 8.17 -16.30
N PHE A 472 -14.91 8.01 -17.62
CA PHE A 472 -16.06 7.90 -18.54
C PHE A 472 -16.87 6.63 -18.33
N PHE A 473 -16.29 5.63 -17.67
CA PHE A 473 -16.97 4.41 -17.27
C PHE A 473 -17.73 4.54 -15.95
N ALA A 474 -17.70 5.70 -15.29
CA ALA A 474 -18.54 5.93 -14.11
C ALA A 474 -20.03 5.85 -14.48
N PRO A 475 -20.89 5.21 -13.66
CA PRO A 475 -22.30 4.97 -14.00
C PRO A 475 -23.03 6.23 -14.48
N LYS A 476 -22.84 7.34 -13.77
CA LYS A 476 -23.42 8.65 -14.09
C LYS A 476 -23.02 9.23 -15.44
N ARG A 477 -21.84 8.86 -15.96
CA ARG A 477 -21.36 9.29 -17.28
C ARG A 477 -21.87 8.35 -18.37
N VAL A 478 -21.93 7.04 -18.08
CA VAL A 478 -22.39 6.02 -19.00
C VAL A 478 -23.87 6.20 -19.32
N LEU A 479 -24.71 6.45 -18.31
CA LEU A 479 -26.16 6.61 -18.45
C LEU A 479 -26.62 8.08 -18.58
N ALA A 480 -25.70 9.02 -18.81
CA ALA A 480 -26.04 10.43 -18.94
C ALA A 480 -26.93 10.69 -20.16
N GLN A 481 -28.02 11.45 -19.98
CA GLN A 481 -28.86 11.89 -21.10
C GLN A 481 -28.17 12.94 -21.97
N SER A 482 -27.45 13.87 -21.33
CA SER A 482 -26.62 14.89 -21.96
C SER A 482 -25.16 14.74 -21.54
N GLY A 483 -24.22 14.88 -22.48
CA GLY A 483 -22.79 14.78 -22.16
C GLY A 483 -22.26 13.36 -21.96
N ARG A 484 -22.98 12.34 -22.45
CA ARG A 484 -22.47 10.95 -22.52
C ARG A 484 -21.24 10.90 -23.43
N PRO A 485 -20.14 10.26 -23.00
CA PRO A 485 -18.95 10.10 -23.83
C PRO A 485 -19.24 9.33 -25.12
N LYS A 486 -18.76 9.86 -26.25
CA LYS A 486 -18.74 9.15 -27.54
C LYS A 486 -17.74 8.00 -27.48
N PHE A 487 -17.96 6.96 -28.29
CA PHE A 487 -17.09 5.77 -28.29
C PHE A 487 -15.61 6.12 -28.58
N ASN A 488 -15.35 7.06 -29.49
CA ASN A 488 -13.99 7.52 -29.82
C ASN A 488 -13.31 8.34 -28.71
N GLN A 489 -14.03 8.70 -27.64
CA GLN A 489 -13.48 9.38 -26.46
C GLN A 489 -13.05 8.39 -25.37
N LEU A 490 -13.40 7.11 -25.51
CA LEU A 490 -13.00 6.05 -24.58
C LEU A 490 -11.50 5.72 -24.74
N PRO A 491 -10.85 5.08 -23.74
CA PRO A 491 -9.42 4.75 -23.79
C PRO A 491 -9.10 3.56 -24.72
N LEU A 492 -9.29 3.74 -26.02
CA LEU A 492 -9.19 2.70 -27.05
C LEU A 492 -7.75 2.24 -27.37
N ASP A 493 -6.73 2.97 -26.92
CA ASP A 493 -5.31 2.66 -27.18
C ASP A 493 -4.85 1.35 -26.54
N PHE A 494 -5.60 0.86 -25.55
CA PHE A 494 -5.25 -0.31 -24.76
C PHE A 494 -6.04 -1.56 -25.10
N ILE A 495 -6.81 -1.56 -26.18
CA ILE A 495 -7.65 -2.71 -26.54
C ILE A 495 -6.74 -3.91 -26.87
N PRO A 496 -6.80 -5.02 -26.10
CA PRO A 496 -6.09 -6.24 -26.48
C PRO A 496 -6.58 -6.75 -27.83
N HIS A 497 -5.72 -7.40 -28.62
CA HIS A 497 -6.07 -7.90 -29.95
C HIS A 497 -7.26 -8.89 -29.97
N SER A 498 -7.60 -9.48 -28.83
CA SER A 498 -8.76 -10.36 -28.67
C SER A 498 -10.11 -9.63 -28.77
N PHE A 499 -10.15 -8.30 -28.66
CA PHE A 499 -11.37 -7.51 -28.74
C PHE A 499 -11.54 -6.84 -30.10
N SER A 500 -12.73 -6.95 -30.68
CA SER A 500 -13.11 -6.21 -31.88
C SER A 500 -13.63 -4.82 -31.51
N LYS A 501 -13.00 -3.78 -32.07
CA LYS A 501 -13.43 -2.38 -31.91
C LYS A 501 -14.89 -2.19 -32.36
N ASP A 502 -15.32 -2.85 -33.43
CA ASP A 502 -16.69 -2.75 -33.95
C ASP A 502 -17.71 -3.39 -33.01
N THR A 503 -17.34 -4.50 -32.36
CA THR A 503 -18.17 -5.13 -31.33
C THR A 503 -18.30 -4.21 -30.12
N LEU A 504 -17.20 -3.65 -29.62
CA LEU A 504 -17.22 -2.70 -28.51
C LEU A 504 -18.07 -1.46 -28.83
N ALA A 505 -17.93 -0.91 -30.04
CA ALA A 505 -18.70 0.25 -30.50
C ALA A 505 -20.20 -0.02 -30.53
N ARG A 506 -20.62 -1.16 -31.09
CA ARG A 506 -22.04 -1.59 -31.09
C ARG A 506 -22.58 -1.76 -29.68
N GLN A 507 -21.83 -2.44 -28.79
CA GLN A 507 -22.26 -2.67 -27.41
C GLN A 507 -22.38 -1.37 -26.64
N TRP A 508 -21.43 -0.44 -26.82
CA TRP A 508 -21.48 0.89 -26.22
C TRP A 508 -22.72 1.67 -26.67
N ALA A 509 -23.03 1.67 -27.97
CA ALA A 509 -24.20 2.35 -28.51
C ALA A 509 -25.50 1.79 -27.91
N ARG A 510 -25.67 0.46 -27.89
CA ARG A 510 -26.86 -0.22 -27.37
C ARG A 510 -27.10 0.01 -25.88
N LEU A 511 -26.03 0.20 -25.09
CA LEU A 511 -26.18 0.48 -23.66
C LEU A 511 -26.93 1.80 -23.38
N TYR A 512 -27.06 2.69 -24.37
CA TYR A 512 -27.87 3.91 -24.25
C TYR A 512 -29.35 3.64 -23.95
N GLU A 513 -29.86 2.51 -24.41
CA GLU A 513 -31.28 2.16 -24.31
C GLU A 513 -31.68 1.80 -22.87
N PHE A 514 -30.71 1.55 -22.00
CA PHE A 514 -30.93 1.08 -20.64
C PHE A 514 -31.01 2.23 -19.63
N LYS A 515 -31.96 2.14 -18.71
CA LYS A 515 -32.10 3.04 -17.56
C LYS A 515 -31.43 2.46 -16.32
N LEU A 516 -31.15 3.33 -15.33
CA LEU A 516 -30.51 2.91 -14.08
C LEU A 516 -31.24 1.75 -13.40
N ARG A 517 -32.58 1.77 -13.33
CA ARG A 517 -33.39 0.71 -12.70
C ARG A 517 -33.30 -0.63 -13.45
N GLU A 518 -33.00 -0.63 -14.73
CA GLU A 518 -32.86 -1.85 -15.54
C GLU A 518 -31.46 -2.46 -15.36
N VAL A 519 -30.45 -1.63 -15.11
CA VAL A 519 -29.08 -2.07 -14.83
C VAL A 519 -28.90 -2.43 -13.36
N SER A 520 -29.54 -1.70 -12.44
CA SER A 520 -29.42 -1.91 -11.00
C SER A 520 -30.81 -2.03 -10.38
N PRO A 521 -31.49 -3.19 -10.56
CA PRO A 521 -32.84 -3.40 -10.05
C PRO A 521 -32.92 -3.46 -8.52
N ASP A 522 -31.82 -3.85 -7.85
CA ASP A 522 -31.73 -3.95 -6.39
C ASP A 522 -31.33 -2.61 -5.72
N LEU A 523 -31.27 -1.51 -6.48
CA LEU A 523 -30.92 -0.20 -5.94
C LEU A 523 -32.09 0.33 -5.10
N ASP A 524 -31.80 0.68 -3.86
CA ASP A 524 -32.75 1.32 -2.94
C ASP A 524 -33.33 2.59 -3.56
N ASP A 525 -34.63 2.86 -3.34
CA ASP A 525 -35.32 4.03 -3.91
C ASP A 525 -34.72 5.35 -3.38
N GLU A 526 -34.07 5.34 -2.22
CA GLU A 526 -33.34 6.49 -1.67
C GLU A 526 -31.95 6.71 -2.32
N LYS A 527 -31.40 5.71 -3.02
CA LYS A 527 -30.06 5.79 -3.61
C LYS A 527 -30.09 6.32 -5.04
N SER A 528 -29.11 7.14 -5.34
CA SER A 528 -28.93 7.77 -6.65
C SER A 528 -27.87 7.04 -7.49
N ILE A 529 -27.69 7.49 -8.73
CA ILE A 529 -26.63 6.98 -9.62
C ILE A 529 -25.22 7.25 -9.09
N ASP A 530 -25.05 8.26 -8.23
CA ASP A 530 -23.76 8.58 -7.62
C ASP A 530 -23.37 7.58 -6.52
N ASP A 531 -24.34 6.84 -5.97
CA ASP A 531 -24.13 5.83 -4.92
C ASP A 531 -23.77 4.45 -5.48
N VAL A 532 -23.85 4.27 -6.81
CA VAL A 532 -23.56 2.99 -7.46
C VAL A 532 -22.06 2.86 -7.68
N ASP A 533 -21.45 1.90 -6.97
CA ASP A 533 -20.06 1.51 -7.21
C ASP A 533 -19.84 1.09 -8.67
N ILE A 534 -18.72 1.53 -9.24
CA ILE A 534 -18.39 1.29 -10.66
C ILE A 534 -18.29 -0.20 -10.98
N PHE A 535 -17.76 -1.01 -10.08
CA PHE A 535 -17.60 -2.44 -10.32
C PHE A 535 -18.93 -3.16 -10.26
N THR A 536 -19.77 -2.79 -9.29
CA THR A 536 -21.14 -3.29 -9.15
C THR A 536 -21.95 -2.95 -10.41
N PHE A 537 -21.87 -1.72 -10.90
CA PHE A 537 -22.54 -1.31 -12.14
C PHE A 537 -22.13 -2.18 -13.34
N TRP A 538 -20.83 -2.30 -13.61
CA TRP A 538 -20.34 -3.06 -14.76
C TRP A 538 -20.60 -4.57 -14.64
N PHE A 539 -20.61 -5.10 -13.42
CA PHE A 539 -21.04 -6.46 -13.16
C PHE A 539 -22.52 -6.66 -13.51
N ASN A 540 -23.40 -5.75 -13.10
CA ASN A 540 -24.81 -5.86 -13.44
C ASN A 540 -25.06 -5.74 -14.95
N VAL A 541 -24.36 -4.83 -15.64
CA VAL A 541 -24.41 -4.74 -17.11
C VAL A 541 -23.97 -6.07 -17.76
N TRP A 542 -22.95 -6.72 -17.21
CA TRP A 542 -22.49 -8.03 -17.68
C TRP A 542 -23.49 -9.16 -17.42
N GLN A 543 -24.34 -9.01 -16.38
CA GLN A 543 -25.40 -9.98 -16.08
C GLN A 543 -26.60 -9.87 -17.01
N ILE A 544 -26.79 -8.77 -17.73
CA ILE A 544 -27.89 -8.60 -18.69
C ILE A 544 -27.89 -9.75 -19.70
N ARG A 545 -29.09 -10.25 -19.98
CA ARG A 545 -29.34 -11.29 -20.98
C ARG A 545 -30.32 -10.78 -22.02
N ASP A 546 -30.08 -11.12 -23.28
CA ASP A 546 -31.06 -10.91 -24.34
C ASP A 546 -32.09 -12.05 -24.38
N GLY A 547 -33.08 -11.95 -25.29
CA GLY A 547 -34.09 -12.99 -25.48
C GLY A 547 -33.54 -14.37 -25.92
N ARG A 548 -32.26 -14.47 -26.25
CA ARG A 548 -31.55 -15.74 -26.57
C ARG A 548 -30.69 -16.23 -25.40
N ASN A 549 -30.84 -15.62 -24.21
CA ASN A 549 -30.02 -15.90 -23.03
C ASN A 549 -28.50 -15.69 -23.26
N GLN A 550 -28.13 -14.84 -24.22
CA GLN A 550 -26.75 -14.43 -24.45
C GLN A 550 -26.46 -13.14 -23.70
N ARG A 551 -25.18 -12.85 -23.46
CA ARG A 551 -24.74 -11.59 -22.84
C ARG A 551 -24.43 -10.55 -23.93
N PRO A 552 -25.35 -9.62 -24.24
CA PRO A 552 -25.16 -8.68 -25.35
C PRO A 552 -24.03 -7.68 -25.12
N PHE A 553 -23.57 -7.49 -23.87
CA PHE A 553 -22.54 -6.53 -23.47
C PHE A 553 -21.25 -7.20 -22.95
N ARG A 554 -21.06 -8.51 -23.18
CA ARG A 554 -19.97 -9.28 -22.58
C ARG A 554 -18.60 -8.66 -22.85
N GLU A 555 -18.28 -8.43 -24.11
CA GLU A 555 -16.97 -7.94 -24.54
C GLU A 555 -16.69 -6.54 -24.01
N LEU A 556 -17.70 -5.65 -24.00
CA LEU A 556 -17.59 -4.31 -23.43
C LEU A 556 -17.31 -4.37 -21.93
N CYS A 557 -18.08 -5.15 -21.17
CA CYS A 557 -17.87 -5.28 -19.73
C CYS A 557 -16.50 -5.86 -19.40
N VAL A 558 -16.09 -6.94 -20.08
CA VAL A 558 -14.77 -7.54 -19.85
C VAL A 558 -13.65 -6.54 -20.17
N TYR A 559 -13.76 -5.80 -21.28
CA TYR A 559 -12.81 -4.75 -21.64
C TYR A 559 -12.71 -3.65 -20.57
N VAL A 560 -13.86 -3.15 -20.10
CA VAL A 560 -13.90 -2.11 -19.06
C VAL A 560 -13.33 -2.60 -17.73
N LEU A 561 -13.72 -3.80 -17.29
CA LEU A 561 -13.22 -4.39 -16.04
C LEU A 561 -11.71 -4.69 -16.13
N THR A 562 -11.22 -5.09 -17.29
CA THR A 562 -9.78 -5.25 -17.57
C THR A 562 -9.05 -3.92 -17.43
N LEU A 563 -9.60 -2.84 -18.00
CA LEU A 563 -9.05 -1.49 -17.86
C LEU A 563 -9.04 -0.98 -16.42
N LEU A 564 -10.10 -1.23 -15.66
CA LEU A 564 -10.17 -0.85 -14.25
C LEU A 564 -9.24 -1.72 -13.36
N SER A 565 -8.69 -2.81 -13.90
CA SER A 565 -7.64 -3.61 -13.25
C SER A 565 -6.26 -2.95 -13.23
N LEU A 566 -6.07 -1.80 -13.90
CA LEU A 566 -4.78 -1.12 -13.93
C LEU A 566 -4.22 -0.86 -12.51
N PRO A 567 -2.95 -1.19 -12.23
CA PRO A 567 -2.34 -0.98 -10.93
C PRO A 567 -1.84 0.47 -10.80
N LEU A 568 -2.67 1.33 -10.21
CA LEU A 568 -2.40 2.78 -10.13
C LEU A 568 -1.36 3.18 -9.06
N SER A 569 -1.12 2.29 -8.10
CA SER A 569 -0.27 2.54 -6.94
C SER A 569 0.33 1.24 -6.44
N ASN A 570 1.58 1.30 -5.98
CA ASN A 570 2.27 0.17 -5.36
C ASN A 570 2.09 0.11 -3.84
N ALA A 571 1.24 0.96 -3.26
CA ALA A 571 1.00 1.01 -1.81
C ALA A 571 0.59 -0.34 -1.20
N VAL A 572 0.02 -1.24 -2.00
CA VAL A 572 -0.39 -2.57 -1.55
C VAL A 572 0.83 -3.46 -1.33
N VAL A 573 1.87 -3.30 -2.14
CA VAL A 573 3.16 -3.97 -1.94
C VAL A 573 3.88 -3.42 -0.71
N GLU A 574 3.84 -2.10 -0.48
CA GLU A 574 4.38 -1.51 0.75
C GLU A 574 3.68 -2.05 2.01
N ARG A 575 2.35 -2.20 1.96
CA ARG A 575 1.58 -2.84 3.05
C ARG A 575 1.94 -4.32 3.21
N LEU A 576 2.23 -5.03 2.13
CA LEU A 576 2.73 -6.41 2.19
C LEU A 576 4.11 -6.47 2.85
N PHE A 577 5.02 -5.57 2.50
CA PHE A 577 6.34 -5.51 3.14
C PHE A 577 6.24 -5.14 4.62
N SER A 578 5.30 -4.29 5.02
CA SER A 578 5.00 -4.06 6.44
C SER A 578 4.55 -5.35 7.16
N ILE A 579 3.68 -6.15 6.53
CA ILE A 579 3.30 -7.47 7.06
C ILE A 579 4.53 -8.38 7.14
N MET A 580 5.40 -8.37 6.14
CA MET A 580 6.64 -9.15 6.13
C MET A 580 7.56 -8.77 7.28
N THR A 581 7.76 -7.48 7.54
CA THR A 581 8.51 -7.00 8.71
C THR A 581 7.88 -7.46 10.02
N ALA A 582 6.55 -7.38 10.14
CA ALA A 582 5.82 -7.87 11.33
C ALA A 582 5.87 -9.41 11.48
N VAL A 583 6.06 -10.15 10.39
CA VAL A 583 6.25 -11.60 10.43
C VAL A 583 7.67 -11.95 10.87
N LYS A 584 8.68 -11.19 10.44
CA LYS A 584 10.09 -11.35 10.81
C LYS A 584 10.36 -10.73 12.20
N THR A 585 9.81 -11.34 13.24
CA THR A 585 10.08 -10.96 14.64
C THR A 585 11.34 -11.65 15.17
N LYS A 586 11.88 -11.25 16.33
CA LYS A 586 12.96 -11.99 17.04
C LYS A 586 12.68 -13.50 17.13
N GLN A 587 11.42 -13.86 17.41
CA GLN A 587 10.95 -15.25 17.54
C GLN A 587 10.70 -15.98 16.21
N ARG A 588 10.74 -15.26 15.09
CA ARG A 588 10.56 -15.73 13.70
C ARG A 588 11.69 -15.21 12.80
N SER A 589 12.86 -14.93 13.38
CA SER A 589 13.97 -14.24 12.71
C SER A 589 14.66 -15.12 11.66
N ARG A 590 14.37 -16.43 11.67
CA ARG A 590 15.04 -17.47 10.87
C ARG A 590 14.04 -18.32 10.06
N LEU A 591 12.99 -17.70 9.49
CA LEU A 591 12.01 -18.39 8.65
C LEU A 591 12.58 -18.72 7.26
N SER A 592 12.43 -19.95 6.79
CA SER A 592 12.67 -20.28 5.37
C SER A 592 11.80 -19.42 4.44
N LEU A 593 12.30 -19.08 3.25
CA LEU A 593 11.56 -18.26 2.28
C LEU A 593 10.18 -18.86 1.94
N LYS A 594 10.12 -20.19 1.83
CA LYS A 594 8.86 -20.91 1.55
C LYS A 594 7.85 -20.75 2.67
N MET A 595 8.29 -20.80 3.92
CA MET A 595 7.42 -20.59 5.07
C MET A 595 6.98 -19.12 5.15
N LEU A 596 7.90 -18.18 4.96
CA LEU A 596 7.60 -16.75 4.91
C LEU A 596 6.54 -16.45 3.85
N GLN A 597 6.76 -16.91 2.61
CA GLN A 597 5.79 -16.76 1.53
C GLN A 597 4.43 -17.37 1.89
N SER A 598 4.42 -18.57 2.49
CA SER A 598 3.16 -19.23 2.87
C SER A 598 2.39 -18.44 3.93
N ILE A 599 3.08 -17.89 4.93
CA ILE A 599 2.49 -17.00 5.94
C ILE A 599 1.95 -15.71 5.29
N LEU A 600 2.72 -15.12 4.37
CA LEU A 600 2.32 -13.91 3.64
C LEU A 600 1.08 -14.16 2.77
N ILE A 601 0.98 -15.31 2.11
CA ILE A 601 -0.21 -15.71 1.34
C ILE A 601 -1.42 -15.81 2.27
N VAL A 602 -1.32 -16.53 3.39
CA VAL A 602 -2.43 -16.70 4.34
C VAL A 602 -2.88 -15.35 4.90
N ARG A 603 -1.94 -14.54 5.41
CA ARG A 603 -2.26 -13.23 5.99
C ARG A 603 -2.78 -12.25 4.94
N GLY A 604 -2.17 -12.24 3.76
CA GLY A 604 -2.58 -11.40 2.63
C GLY A 604 -4.00 -11.73 2.16
N HIS A 605 -4.31 -13.01 1.98
CA HIS A 605 -5.62 -13.49 1.56
C HIS A 605 -6.73 -13.16 2.56
N LEU A 606 -6.48 -13.41 3.86
CA LEU A 606 -7.45 -13.10 4.92
C LEU A 606 -7.73 -11.60 4.99
N LYS A 607 -6.68 -10.76 4.90
CA LYS A 607 -6.82 -9.30 4.88
C LYS A 607 -7.58 -8.83 3.63
N ALA A 608 -7.24 -9.32 2.45
CA ALA A 608 -7.90 -8.97 1.20
C ALA A 608 -9.37 -9.42 1.16
N SER A 609 -9.69 -10.54 1.81
CA SER A 609 -11.05 -11.06 1.93
C SER A 609 -11.85 -10.42 3.07
N VAL A 610 -11.28 -9.45 3.80
CA VAL A 610 -11.87 -8.84 5.01
C VAL A 610 -12.34 -9.90 6.02
N LYS A 611 -11.51 -10.95 6.19
CA LYS A 611 -11.76 -12.07 7.11
C LYS A 611 -10.68 -12.15 8.17
N CYS A 612 -11.09 -12.56 9.37
CA CYS A 612 -10.17 -12.94 10.44
C CYS A 612 -9.89 -14.45 10.39
N CYS A 613 -8.74 -14.89 10.92
CA CYS A 613 -8.43 -16.33 11.09
C CYS A 613 -9.49 -17.08 11.91
N ARG A 614 -10.22 -16.39 12.80
CA ARG A 614 -11.39 -16.93 13.52
C ARG A 614 -12.50 -17.41 12.59
N ASN A 615 -12.68 -16.72 11.46
CA ASN A 615 -13.70 -16.99 10.45
C ASN A 615 -13.16 -17.82 9.29
N PHE A 616 -11.92 -18.30 9.39
CA PHE A 616 -11.33 -19.19 8.40
C PHE A 616 -12.08 -20.53 8.41
N THR A 617 -12.56 -20.93 7.24
CA THR A 617 -13.22 -22.20 7.01
C THR A 617 -12.42 -22.96 5.96
N PRO A 618 -11.82 -24.11 6.31
CA PRO A 618 -11.12 -24.96 5.35
C PRO A 618 -12.01 -25.30 4.15
N THR A 619 -11.46 -25.20 2.94
CA THR A 619 -12.18 -25.63 1.73
C THR A 619 -12.18 -27.16 1.63
N PRO A 620 -13.13 -27.76 0.89
CA PRO A 620 -13.11 -29.20 0.62
C PRO A 620 -11.77 -29.67 0.02
N ALA A 621 -11.18 -28.88 -0.88
CA ALA A 621 -9.88 -29.17 -1.46
C ALA A 621 -8.74 -29.17 -0.42
N MET A 622 -8.76 -28.27 0.57
CA MET A 622 -7.79 -28.32 1.68
C MET A 622 -7.92 -29.61 2.49
N LEU A 623 -9.15 -30.10 2.72
CA LEU A 623 -9.39 -31.35 3.46
C LEU A 623 -8.91 -32.59 2.68
N GLU A 624 -9.03 -32.56 1.35
CA GLU A 624 -8.51 -33.58 0.44
C GLU A 624 -6.97 -33.57 0.38
N LEU A 625 -6.35 -32.39 0.37
CA LEU A 625 -4.90 -32.21 0.41
C LEU A 625 -4.28 -32.58 1.76
N PHE A 626 -5.07 -32.57 2.84
CA PHE A 626 -4.63 -32.99 4.16
C PHE A 626 -4.51 -34.52 4.24
N ARG A 627 -3.43 -35.04 3.66
CA ARG A 627 -3.04 -36.46 3.65
C ARG A 627 -1.53 -36.59 3.85
N SER A 628 -1.12 -37.69 4.47
CA SER A 628 0.25 -37.87 4.97
C SER A 628 1.30 -37.73 3.86
N ASP A 629 1.03 -38.28 2.68
CA ASP A 629 1.95 -38.27 1.55
C ASP A 629 2.09 -36.89 0.88
N VAL A 630 1.13 -35.98 1.06
CA VAL A 630 1.24 -34.58 0.64
C VAL A 630 2.06 -33.77 1.65
N LEU A 631 1.84 -34.01 2.94
CA LEU A 631 2.55 -33.33 4.03
C LEU A 631 4.01 -33.82 4.17
N TYR A 632 4.24 -35.10 3.90
CA TYR A 632 5.51 -35.80 4.10
C TYR A 632 5.83 -36.69 2.87
N PRO A 633 6.14 -36.08 1.71
CA PRO A 633 6.50 -36.84 0.52
C PRO A 633 7.78 -37.64 0.76
N LYS A 634 7.78 -38.92 0.38
CA LYS A 634 8.99 -39.76 0.43
C LYS A 634 10.02 -39.20 -0.54
N LYS A 635 11.25 -38.92 -0.09
CA LYS A 635 12.36 -38.49 -0.96
C LYS A 635 12.60 -39.57 -2.03
N ALA A 636 12.81 -39.15 -3.28
CA ALA A 636 13.39 -40.03 -4.29
C ALA A 636 14.82 -40.36 -3.86
N VAL A 637 15.15 -41.65 -3.77
CA VAL A 637 16.52 -42.10 -3.47
C VAL A 637 17.41 -41.65 -4.65
N PRO A 638 18.42 -40.80 -4.43
CA PRO A 638 19.39 -40.49 -5.49
C PRO A 638 20.10 -41.78 -5.90
N ALA A 639 20.42 -41.93 -7.19
CA ALA A 639 21.13 -43.10 -7.70
C ALA A 639 22.57 -43.24 -7.15
N ASP A 640 23.05 -42.23 -6.43
CA ASP A 640 24.43 -42.14 -5.98
C ASP A 640 24.41 -42.02 -4.45
N GLY A 641 24.96 -43.04 -3.79
CA GLY A 641 24.92 -43.24 -2.35
C GLY A 641 25.76 -42.25 -1.55
N GLU A 642 25.44 -40.96 -1.61
CA GLU A 642 25.92 -39.98 -0.64
C GLU A 642 24.91 -39.82 0.50
N ASN A 643 25.38 -40.10 1.71
CA ASN A 643 24.65 -39.86 2.96
C ASN A 643 24.36 -38.35 3.10
N LEU A 644 23.15 -37.94 2.71
CA LEU A 644 22.61 -36.63 3.04
C LEU A 644 22.35 -36.57 4.55
N ARG A 645 22.90 -35.54 5.20
CA ARG A 645 22.68 -35.18 6.61
C ARG A 645 21.16 -35.20 6.93
N GLU A 646 20.83 -35.65 8.15
CA GLU A 646 19.47 -35.66 8.69
C GLU A 646 18.78 -34.30 8.52
N ASP A 647 17.46 -34.34 8.29
CA ASP A 647 16.62 -33.18 8.00
C ASP A 647 16.83 -32.04 9.01
N GLN A 648 17.40 -30.91 8.55
CA GLN A 648 17.32 -29.64 9.28
C GLN A 648 15.87 -29.14 9.25
N ASP A 649 15.36 -28.79 10.43
CA ASP A 649 14.03 -28.21 10.61
C ASP A 649 13.93 -26.88 9.82
N PRO A 650 12.84 -26.60 9.08
CA PRO A 650 12.69 -25.34 8.34
C PRO A 650 12.66 -24.06 9.19
N ASP A 651 12.69 -24.13 10.53
CA ASP A 651 13.07 -22.98 11.39
C ASP A 651 14.41 -23.14 12.18
N ASP A 652 15.30 -24.10 11.86
CA ASP A 652 16.68 -24.20 12.40
C ASP A 652 17.76 -23.95 11.32
N PRO A 653 18.85 -23.22 11.65
CA PRO A 653 19.85 -22.77 10.67
C PRO A 653 21.02 -23.73 10.43
N ASP A 654 21.78 -23.42 9.38
CA ASP A 654 23.16 -23.86 9.13
C ASP A 654 24.13 -23.11 10.08
N PRO A 655 25.06 -23.78 10.80
CA PRO A 655 25.86 -23.22 11.90
C PRO A 655 26.75 -21.98 11.63
N GLU A 656 26.89 -21.51 10.39
CA GLU A 656 27.77 -20.36 10.07
C GLU A 656 27.13 -18.97 10.32
N GLN A 657 25.86 -18.88 10.71
CA GLN A 657 25.11 -17.61 10.84
C GLN A 657 24.85 -17.14 12.29
N GLU A 658 25.72 -17.50 13.24
CA GLU A 658 25.47 -17.26 14.67
C GLU A 658 25.88 -15.87 15.21
N GLU A 659 26.75 -15.10 14.54
CA GLU A 659 27.43 -13.97 15.24
C GLU A 659 26.89 -12.54 14.95
N GLU A 660 26.12 -12.29 13.87
CA GLU A 660 25.77 -10.91 13.45
C GLU A 660 24.36 -10.42 13.87
N ALA A 661 23.46 -11.29 14.35
CA ALA A 661 22.03 -10.97 14.53
C ALA A 661 21.67 -10.11 15.78
N GLN A 662 22.64 -9.81 16.66
CA GLN A 662 22.39 -9.21 17.96
C GLN A 662 22.33 -7.66 17.93
N ILE A 663 22.91 -7.01 16.91
CA ILE A 663 23.11 -5.54 16.89
C ILE A 663 21.96 -4.78 16.17
N GLU A 664 21.27 -5.38 15.19
CA GLU A 664 20.28 -4.66 14.36
C GLU A 664 18.83 -4.72 14.86
N ASN A 665 18.57 -5.56 15.85
CA ASN A 665 17.22 -5.81 16.36
C ASN A 665 16.61 -4.63 17.14
N ASP A 666 17.45 -3.72 17.60
CA ASP A 666 17.01 -2.51 18.31
C ASP A 666 16.55 -1.41 17.34
N ALA A 667 16.96 -1.45 16.07
CA ALA A 667 16.46 -0.56 15.01
C ALA A 667 15.06 -0.98 14.50
N ALA A 668 14.73 -2.27 14.56
CA ALA A 668 13.44 -2.81 14.11
C ALA A 668 12.30 -2.61 15.13
N MET A 669 12.60 -2.66 16.43
CA MET A 669 11.62 -2.29 17.48
C MET A 669 11.22 -0.81 17.43
N ASP A 670 12.13 0.03 16.92
CA ASP A 670 11.88 1.47 16.69
C ASP A 670 10.87 1.73 15.56
N LEU A 671 10.78 0.84 14.56
CA LEU A 671 9.79 0.88 13.46
C LEU A 671 8.41 0.40 13.92
N LEU A 672 8.35 -0.55 14.84
CA LEU A 672 7.10 -1.05 15.44
C LEU A 672 6.42 0.02 16.31
N ASN A 673 7.19 0.73 17.15
CA ASN A 673 6.68 1.82 17.99
C ASN A 673 6.17 3.02 17.16
N GLN A 674 6.66 3.21 15.93
CA GLN A 674 6.18 4.26 15.03
C GLN A 674 4.87 3.90 14.33
N PHE A 675 4.61 2.61 14.11
CA PHE A 675 3.41 2.16 13.42
C PHE A 675 2.21 1.98 14.36
N GLU A 676 2.43 1.59 15.62
CA GLU A 676 1.36 1.53 16.62
C GLU A 676 0.78 2.92 16.94
N ASN A 677 1.61 3.96 16.96
CA ASN A 677 1.16 5.34 17.09
C ASN A 677 0.37 5.84 15.85
N PHE A 678 0.69 5.32 14.66
CA PHE A 678 -0.03 5.63 13.43
C PHE A 678 -1.41 4.95 13.35
N LEU A 679 -1.52 3.70 13.82
CA LEU A 679 -2.80 2.98 13.89
C LEU A 679 -3.73 3.54 14.98
N ALA A 680 -3.19 4.08 16.07
CA ALA A 680 -3.97 4.76 17.10
C ALA A 680 -4.66 6.03 16.57
N GLU A 681 -4.06 6.70 15.58
CA GLU A 681 -4.67 7.87 14.92
C GLU A 681 -5.75 7.49 13.88
N GLU A 682 -5.62 6.35 13.19
CA GLU A 682 -6.70 5.85 12.29
C GLU A 682 -7.94 5.40 13.08
N MET A 683 -7.77 4.83 14.27
CA MET A 683 -8.90 4.41 15.12
C MET A 683 -9.63 5.58 15.81
N ALA A 684 -9.03 6.78 15.85
CA ALA A 684 -9.63 7.97 16.44
C ALA A 684 -10.51 8.77 15.45
N ILE A 685 -10.54 8.37 14.17
CA ILE A 685 -11.33 9.04 13.11
C ILE A 685 -12.69 8.36 12.87
N ASP A 686 -12.92 7.16 13.43
CA ASP A 686 -14.20 6.43 13.40
C ASP A 686 -14.90 6.36 14.78
N LEU A 687 -14.71 7.39 15.63
CA LEU A 687 -15.54 7.65 16.82
C LEU A 687 -16.16 9.05 16.79
#